data_AF-A0A0C1NGR1-F1
#
_entry.id   AF-A0A0C1NGR1-F1
#
_cell.length_a   1.000
_cell.length_b   1.000
_cell.length_c   1.000
_cell.angle_alpha   90.00
_cell.angle_beta   90.00
_cell.angle_gamma   90.00
#
_symmetry.space_group_name_H-M   'P 1'
#
loop_
_entity.id
_entity.type
_entity.pdbx_description
1 polymer ?
#
loop_
_entity_poly.entity_id
_entity_poly.type
_entity_poly.pdbx_seq_one_letter_code
_entity_poly.pdbx_strand_id
1 'polypeptide(L)'
;MSKKSKHNLFLSLFTKVGTLGLCTYSFGTNYAIAQELKLVPDNTLGTESSTVTEIDSQTYKIEGGATRGVNLFHSFSQFHVGEGQQVYFANPSGIENILSRVTGIDPSKIFGKLGVEGNANLFLMNPNGIIFGKNASLDVRGSFVATTANAIEFGDRGFFSASNPNTPPLLTINPSAFLFNQINPKPIVVDRSVGPIPVTISSQDISSQDISSQDAPELITIFSAIAPLSSTDPLDFSPVTTPEVLREVPPVAEQPVAPPPVAPPIVPLPKRPESNSTGLRVGDGKSLLFVAGSIILDGGSLSAPGGRVELGGLAEAGTVGLNMSGDQLSLSFPKSVALANVSLSNFSAIDVRASNGGSIAINAHSLKISDSRLNAGIGQGLGTNSSKAGDIVLNATGDTEMSRSSVSNAVESEAVGNSGSILIKARSLSLSNNTEVVASTFGQGNAGNIYIWVDDFISIVNSNKEFPDVPFSFMEDDSSAPTEVAIARLDSSTGLFSTVEKGAVGNAGDIEIYSRTLSLSDGAEIQSLTRGNGKAGNIRVNASESVNLSGFSPKGFSSGLISSTEQGATDSGGDVTVTTGTLRISNGAVLSARTRSGKNGGNITVNTNTLQLTDGGQILTSSFSSGSAGNITVNATDSVHISGSDGTFSARREQFGGETVDNDGSNSGLFARVRGDETANAGKIEVNARSIELNNQGTISTETTSGEGGNIKLTARSILLRNSSITATAGTAQAEGNGGNINIDSEILVSLENSYITANAAKGRGGNITINTRGILLSPDSDITASSEFGIDGVVEINTPDIDPNRGLTKLPQAPPTDTQVAQACQDDTDTQQSEFVITGRGGIAPSPYQMLAADNVQVGWVSLSNPEINVLSTQKPRNTHQLKIQNSKFKSENVSLSPSQIVEAQGWVVDKNGEVTLIAQPPKVNPHSPWQNTASCHS
;
A
#
# COMPACT_ATOMS: atom_id res chain seq x y z
N MET A 1 73.95 7.18 29.40
CA MET A 1 74.29 7.07 27.96
C MET A 1 73.21 7.86 27.22
N SER A 2 73.41 9.03 26.59
CA SER A 2 74.36 9.43 25.51
C SER A 2 74.13 8.59 24.24
N LYS A 3 73.84 9.13 23.04
CA LYS A 3 74.12 10.46 22.42
C LYS A 3 72.80 11.14 21.93
N LYS A 4 72.60 12.47 21.85
CA LYS A 4 73.33 13.59 21.17
C LYS A 4 73.34 13.46 19.62
N SER A 5 73.15 14.50 18.78
CA SER A 5 73.08 15.96 19.01
C SER A 5 72.46 16.74 17.82
N LYS A 6 71.56 17.70 18.15
CA LYS A 6 71.42 19.13 17.72
C LYS A 6 72.26 19.72 16.57
N HIS A 7 71.66 20.72 15.90
CA HIS A 7 72.08 22.16 15.82
C HIS A 7 70.77 23.02 15.75
N ASN A 8 70.47 24.04 16.58
CA ASN A 8 71.11 25.35 16.90
C ASN A 8 70.63 26.51 15.98
N LEU A 9 70.50 27.80 16.36
CA LEU A 9 70.31 28.56 17.64
C LEU A 9 70.25 30.08 17.30
N PHE A 10 69.76 30.94 18.23
CA PHE A 10 70.06 32.38 18.54
C PHE A 10 68.77 33.23 18.78
N LEU A 11 68.50 33.89 19.92
CA LEU A 11 69.15 35.01 20.68
C LEU A 11 69.17 36.36 19.90
N SER A 12 68.94 37.56 20.48
CA SER A 12 68.67 38.01 21.88
C SER A 12 68.01 39.42 21.95
N LEU A 13 67.64 39.85 23.17
CA LEU A 13 67.20 41.22 23.60
C LEU A 13 68.03 42.41 23.03
N PHE A 14 67.41 43.61 22.87
CA PHE A 14 67.57 44.78 23.79
C PHE A 14 66.78 46.06 23.36
N THR A 15 65.91 46.57 24.27
CA THR A 15 65.54 47.98 24.59
C THR A 15 65.35 49.13 23.56
N LYS A 16 64.21 49.85 23.73
CA LYS A 16 64.03 51.27 24.20
C LYS A 16 63.28 52.31 23.29
N VAL A 17 62.21 52.87 23.89
CA VAL A 17 61.61 54.24 23.79
C VAL A 17 60.64 54.61 22.64
N GLY A 18 59.43 55.03 23.06
CA GLY A 18 58.51 55.95 22.34
C GLY A 18 57.43 55.27 21.46
N THR A 19 56.15 55.66 21.46
CA THR A 19 55.41 56.67 22.26
C THR A 19 53.90 56.32 22.28
N LEU A 20 53.19 56.75 23.34
CA LEU A 20 51.73 56.71 23.62
C LEU A 20 50.74 56.05 22.63
N GLY A 21 49.87 55.20 23.18
CA GLY A 21 48.55 54.86 22.63
C GLY A 21 47.79 53.92 23.58
N LEU A 22 46.81 54.42 24.34
CA LEU A 22 46.03 53.58 25.27
C LEU A 22 45.18 52.55 24.51
N CYS A 23 45.26 51.29 24.93
CA CYS A 23 44.26 50.29 24.56
C CYS A 23 42.92 50.60 25.24
N THR A 24 41.91 50.98 24.47
CA THR A 24 40.51 50.74 24.82
C THR A 24 40.01 49.55 24.01
N TYR A 25 39.48 48.53 24.70
CA TYR A 25 38.80 47.40 24.07
C TYR A 25 37.59 47.90 23.29
N SER A 26 37.55 47.68 21.98
CA SER A 26 36.32 47.70 21.19
C SER A 26 35.97 46.26 20.80
N PHE A 27 34.79 45.82 21.22
CA PHE A 27 34.22 44.54 20.78
C PHE A 27 33.88 44.64 19.28
N GLY A 28 34.67 43.96 18.45
CA GLY A 28 34.34 43.77 17.03
C GLY A 28 33.21 42.76 16.87
N THR A 29 31.97 43.18 17.08
CA THR A 29 30.81 42.41 16.62
C THR A 29 30.81 42.40 15.10
N ASN A 30 31.13 41.25 14.51
CA ASN A 30 30.87 41.00 13.09
C ASN A 30 29.36 40.92 12.86
N TYR A 31 28.70 42.08 12.77
CA TYR A 31 27.39 42.17 12.16
C TYR A 31 27.54 41.82 10.68
N ALA A 32 27.17 40.60 10.33
CA ALA A 32 26.81 40.30 8.94
C ALA A 32 25.62 41.19 8.59
N ILE A 33 25.87 42.22 7.78
CA ILE A 33 24.80 43.09 7.28
C ILE A 33 23.85 42.21 6.47
N ALA A 34 22.59 42.13 6.89
CA ALA A 34 21.58 41.40 6.16
C ALA A 34 21.48 41.99 4.74
N GLN A 35 21.67 41.14 3.73
CA GLN A 35 21.57 41.57 2.34
C GLN A 35 20.12 41.98 2.07
N GLU A 36 19.92 43.28 1.85
CA GLU A 36 18.63 43.89 1.53
C GLU A 36 18.00 43.14 0.34
N LEU A 37 16.79 42.62 0.52
CA LEU A 37 16.05 41.91 -0.53
C LEU A 37 15.46 42.95 -1.48
N LYS A 38 15.96 43.00 -2.73
CA LYS A 38 15.59 44.03 -3.72
C LYS A 38 14.72 43.52 -4.86
N LEU A 39 13.85 44.41 -5.33
CA LEU A 39 13.07 44.25 -6.55
C LEU A 39 13.59 45.28 -7.57
N VAL A 40 14.38 44.83 -8.54
CA VAL A 40 15.18 45.71 -9.41
C VAL A 40 14.90 45.40 -10.88
N PRO A 41 14.12 46.23 -11.59
CA PRO A 41 13.94 46.14 -13.04
C PRO A 41 15.26 46.15 -13.82
N ASP A 42 15.22 45.65 -15.06
CA ASP A 42 16.32 45.79 -16.01
C ASP A 42 15.86 46.43 -17.34
N ASN A 43 16.83 46.75 -18.20
CA ASN A 43 16.61 47.42 -19.49
C ASN A 43 16.60 46.44 -20.69
N THR A 44 16.35 45.14 -20.47
CA THR A 44 16.47 44.11 -21.51
C THR A 44 15.20 43.92 -22.35
N LEU A 45 14.13 44.65 -22.06
CA LEU A 45 12.89 44.67 -22.85
C LEU A 45 12.98 45.58 -24.10
N GLY A 46 14.09 46.30 -24.29
CA GLY A 46 14.32 47.17 -25.46
C GLY A 46 14.04 48.64 -25.12
N THR A 47 13.11 49.26 -25.84
CA THR A 47 12.65 50.64 -25.57
C THR A 47 11.56 50.71 -24.51
N GLU A 48 11.00 49.57 -24.12
CA GLU A 48 10.03 49.41 -23.04
C GLU A 48 10.77 48.99 -21.75
N SER A 49 10.21 49.31 -20.58
CA SER A 49 10.84 49.02 -19.28
C SER A 49 9.80 48.63 -18.24
N SER A 50 10.18 47.74 -17.32
CA SER A 50 9.37 47.48 -16.12
C SER A 50 9.62 48.57 -15.09
N THR A 51 8.57 49.03 -14.41
CA THR A 51 8.66 50.05 -13.35
C THR A 51 8.17 49.46 -12.04
N VAL A 52 8.82 49.83 -10.93
CA VAL A 52 8.41 49.45 -9.58
C VAL A 52 8.04 50.73 -8.84
N THR A 53 6.78 50.82 -8.42
CA THR A 53 6.22 51.93 -7.67
C THR A 53 6.02 51.48 -6.23
N GLU A 54 6.69 52.12 -5.27
CA GLU A 54 6.38 51.93 -3.84
C GLU A 54 5.05 52.64 -3.54
N ILE A 55 4.05 51.88 -3.09
CA ILE A 55 2.72 52.39 -2.72
C ILE A 55 2.71 52.77 -1.24
N ASP A 56 3.34 51.94 -0.42
CA ASP A 56 3.64 52.17 1.00
C ASP A 56 4.91 51.38 1.38
N SER A 57 5.36 51.52 2.63
CA SER A 57 6.59 50.90 3.15
C SER A 57 6.71 49.37 3.03
N GLN A 58 5.62 48.66 2.72
CA GLN A 58 5.59 47.21 2.53
C GLN A 58 4.96 46.80 1.19
N THR A 59 4.16 47.66 0.55
CA THR A 59 3.45 47.37 -0.70
C THR A 59 4.14 47.99 -1.92
N TYR A 60 4.54 47.15 -2.87
CA TYR A 60 5.13 47.55 -4.15
C TYR A 60 4.24 47.11 -5.32
N LYS A 61 4.14 47.98 -6.32
CA LYS A 61 3.40 47.72 -7.56
C LYS A 61 4.35 47.66 -8.75
N ILE A 62 4.20 46.63 -9.57
CA ILE A 62 4.93 46.45 -10.83
C ILE A 62 4.04 46.94 -11.97
N GLU A 63 4.56 47.90 -12.74
CA GLU A 63 3.89 48.57 -13.85
C GLU A 63 4.82 48.65 -15.08
N GLY A 64 4.37 49.32 -16.15
CA GLY A 64 5.10 49.38 -17.41
C GLY A 64 5.15 48.01 -18.09
N GLY A 65 6.34 47.60 -18.53
CA GLY A 65 6.57 46.37 -19.29
C GLY A 65 6.35 46.54 -20.80
N ALA A 66 6.46 45.44 -21.52
CA ALA A 66 6.23 45.38 -22.97
C ALA A 66 4.95 44.58 -23.28
N THR A 67 3.98 45.19 -23.98
CA THR A 67 2.69 44.54 -24.29
C THR A 67 2.68 43.96 -25.70
N ARG A 68 2.26 42.70 -25.87
CA ARG A 68 2.14 42.01 -27.16
C ARG A 68 0.85 41.18 -27.19
N GLY A 69 -0.23 41.76 -27.72
CA GLY A 69 -1.56 41.15 -27.66
C GLY A 69 -2.02 41.00 -26.21
N VAL A 70 -2.44 39.79 -25.83
CA VAL A 70 -2.88 39.45 -24.47
C VAL A 70 -1.73 39.21 -23.47
N ASN A 71 -0.47 39.34 -23.91
CA ASN A 71 0.71 39.07 -23.09
C ASN A 71 1.41 40.37 -22.66
N LEU A 72 1.72 40.50 -21.38
CA LEU A 72 2.52 41.57 -20.78
C LEU A 72 3.86 41.01 -20.29
N PHE A 73 4.98 41.61 -20.71
CA PHE A 73 6.33 41.15 -20.39
C PHE A 73 7.04 42.06 -19.41
N HIS A 74 7.61 41.48 -18.35
CA HIS A 74 8.46 42.15 -17.37
C HIS A 74 9.85 41.52 -17.26
N SER A 75 10.85 42.32 -16.91
CA SER A 75 12.24 41.85 -16.75
C SER A 75 12.94 42.55 -15.59
N PHE A 76 13.64 41.74 -14.79
CA PHE A 76 14.30 42.16 -13.56
C PHE A 76 15.73 41.63 -13.50
N SER A 77 16.65 42.44 -13.00
CA SER A 77 18.00 41.97 -12.61
C SER A 77 17.97 41.26 -11.26
N GLN A 78 17.09 41.67 -10.34
CA GLN A 78 16.83 41.00 -9.06
C GLN A 78 15.34 41.01 -8.76
N PHE A 79 14.80 39.88 -8.29
CA PHE A 79 13.39 39.74 -7.93
C PHE A 79 13.25 39.00 -6.60
N HIS A 80 13.04 39.77 -5.54
CA HIS A 80 12.77 39.29 -4.19
C HIS A 80 11.49 39.93 -3.64
N VAL A 81 10.80 39.22 -2.74
CA VAL A 81 9.70 39.71 -1.92
C VAL A 81 10.07 39.44 -0.47
N GLY A 82 10.30 40.47 0.31
CA GLY A 82 10.68 40.35 1.72
C GLY A 82 9.55 39.85 2.62
N GLU A 83 9.89 39.43 3.84
CA GLU A 83 8.91 39.06 4.86
C GLU A 83 8.03 40.26 5.22
N GLY A 84 6.70 40.08 5.18
CA GLY A 84 5.71 41.15 5.35
C GLY A 84 5.51 42.06 4.12
N GLN A 85 6.38 42.01 3.11
CA GLN A 85 6.17 42.77 1.87
C GLN A 85 5.05 42.17 1.02
N GLN A 86 4.42 43.02 0.22
CA GLN A 86 3.40 42.66 -0.75
C GLN A 86 3.81 43.22 -2.12
N VAL A 87 3.95 42.36 -3.13
CA VAL A 87 4.33 42.76 -4.49
C VAL A 87 3.24 42.37 -5.47
N TYR A 88 2.65 43.37 -6.13
CA TYR A 88 1.53 43.17 -7.05
C TYR A 88 1.91 43.59 -8.48
N PHE A 89 1.66 42.72 -9.45
CA PHE A 89 1.66 43.09 -10.86
C PHE A 89 0.35 43.80 -11.22
N ALA A 90 0.44 44.97 -11.84
CA ALA A 90 -0.70 45.62 -12.47
C ALA A 90 -1.24 44.75 -13.61
N ASN A 91 -2.55 44.74 -13.80
CA ASN A 91 -3.20 44.01 -14.89
C ASN A 91 -4.00 44.96 -15.80
N PRO A 92 -3.37 45.53 -16.85
CA PRO A 92 -4.06 46.37 -17.83
C PRO A 92 -5.19 45.62 -18.55
N SER A 93 -6.20 46.37 -19.01
CA SER A 93 -7.33 45.80 -19.74
C SER A 93 -6.87 45.05 -21.00
N GLY A 94 -7.38 43.82 -21.18
CA GLY A 94 -7.03 42.94 -22.31
C GLY A 94 -5.80 42.05 -22.10
N ILE A 95 -5.13 42.11 -20.95
CA ILE A 95 -4.02 41.21 -20.62
C ILE A 95 -4.56 39.94 -19.94
N GLU A 96 -4.14 38.79 -20.48
CA GLU A 96 -4.47 37.45 -19.96
C GLU A 96 -3.25 36.78 -19.34
N ASN A 97 -2.02 37.10 -19.78
CA ASN A 97 -0.78 36.52 -19.26
C ASN A 97 0.25 37.62 -18.93
N ILE A 98 0.83 37.55 -17.74
CA ILE A 98 1.94 38.38 -17.28
C ILE A 98 3.17 37.48 -17.17
N LEU A 99 4.21 37.77 -17.95
CA LEU A 99 5.43 36.97 -18.05
C LEU A 99 6.63 37.75 -17.50
N SER A 100 7.14 37.32 -16.35
CA SER A 100 8.27 37.92 -15.66
C SER A 100 9.52 37.04 -15.78
N ARG A 101 10.66 37.63 -16.18
CA ARG A 101 11.98 36.97 -16.15
C ARG A 101 12.93 37.67 -15.19
N VAL A 102 13.83 36.87 -14.61
CA VAL A 102 14.99 37.35 -13.85
C VAL A 102 16.26 37.08 -14.64
N THR A 103 17.02 38.14 -14.96
CA THR A 103 18.22 38.11 -15.81
C THR A 103 19.54 38.12 -15.03
N GLY A 104 19.48 38.41 -13.72
CA GLY A 104 20.64 38.34 -12.82
C GLY A 104 21.03 36.92 -12.42
N ILE A 105 21.89 36.82 -11.41
CA ILE A 105 22.48 35.55 -10.93
C ILE A 105 21.88 35.04 -9.61
N ASP A 106 21.07 35.85 -8.92
CA ASP A 106 20.54 35.52 -7.61
C ASP A 106 19.23 34.70 -7.72
N PRO A 107 19.01 33.70 -6.86
CA PRO A 107 17.72 33.01 -6.78
C PRO A 107 16.64 33.95 -6.23
N SER A 108 15.43 33.85 -6.76
CA SER A 108 14.30 34.63 -6.28
C SER A 108 13.87 34.17 -4.89
N LYS A 109 13.80 35.08 -3.94
CA LYS A 109 13.43 34.81 -2.54
C LYS A 109 12.08 35.47 -2.29
N ILE A 110 11.04 34.67 -2.14
CA ILE A 110 9.64 35.10 -2.00
C ILE A 110 9.22 34.74 -0.57
N PHE A 111 9.31 35.68 0.36
CA PHE A 111 9.04 35.50 1.79
C PHE A 111 7.80 36.26 2.28
N GLY A 112 7.17 37.04 1.39
CA GLY A 112 5.90 37.74 1.60
C GLY A 112 4.88 37.41 0.50
N LYS A 113 3.91 38.31 0.30
CA LYS A 113 2.79 38.10 -0.63
C LYS A 113 3.17 38.51 -2.06
N LEU A 114 2.90 37.64 -3.04
CA LEU A 114 3.04 37.92 -4.47
C LEU A 114 1.67 37.82 -5.15
N GLY A 115 1.26 38.86 -5.90
CA GLY A 115 -0.08 38.90 -6.47
C GLY A 115 -0.22 39.62 -7.81
N VAL A 116 -1.45 39.65 -8.31
CA VAL A 116 -1.86 40.31 -9.56
C VAL A 116 -3.13 41.12 -9.31
N GLU A 117 -3.19 42.39 -9.74
CA GLU A 117 -4.37 43.25 -9.65
C GLU A 117 -5.48 42.86 -10.67
N GLY A 118 -5.86 41.59 -10.73
CA GLY A 118 -6.87 41.09 -11.66
C GLY A 118 -6.78 39.59 -11.87
N ASN A 119 -7.28 39.12 -13.02
CA ASN A 119 -7.44 37.69 -13.31
C ASN A 119 -6.37 37.10 -14.25
N ALA A 120 -5.35 37.87 -14.64
CA ALA A 120 -4.30 37.37 -15.54
C ALA A 120 -3.47 36.25 -14.89
N ASN A 121 -3.00 35.33 -15.72
CA ASN A 121 -2.04 34.30 -15.34
C ASN A 121 -0.67 34.95 -15.08
N LEU A 122 0.07 34.47 -14.09
CA LEU A 122 1.41 34.97 -13.77
C LEU A 122 2.46 33.88 -13.98
N PHE A 123 3.43 34.16 -14.85
CA PHE A 123 4.59 33.32 -15.11
C PHE A 123 5.84 33.99 -14.50
N LEU A 124 6.52 33.31 -13.58
CA LEU A 124 7.77 33.77 -12.96
C LEU A 124 8.91 32.83 -13.33
N MET A 125 9.88 33.33 -14.10
CA MET A 125 11.04 32.58 -14.57
C MET A 125 12.34 33.10 -13.95
N ASN A 126 13.05 32.25 -13.19
CA ASN A 126 14.42 32.53 -12.72
C ASN A 126 15.30 31.26 -12.82
N PRO A 127 16.25 31.21 -13.79
CA PRO A 127 17.15 30.07 -13.96
C PRO A 127 17.97 29.71 -12.71
N ASN A 128 18.21 30.67 -11.82
CA ASN A 128 19.05 30.51 -10.64
C ASN A 128 18.31 29.87 -9.45
N GLY A 129 16.99 29.66 -9.56
CA GLY A 129 16.15 29.05 -8.54
C GLY A 129 15.11 30.00 -7.96
N ILE A 130 14.09 29.44 -7.32
CA ILE A 130 13.01 30.18 -6.65
C ILE A 130 12.77 29.54 -5.28
N ILE A 131 12.73 30.36 -4.23
CA ILE A 131 12.55 29.94 -2.84
C ILE A 131 11.33 30.67 -2.27
N PHE A 132 10.27 29.93 -1.98
CA PHE A 132 9.13 30.40 -1.19
C PHE A 132 9.40 30.07 0.28
N GLY A 133 9.38 31.08 1.15
CA GLY A 133 9.62 30.93 2.59
C GLY A 133 8.34 30.76 3.40
N LYS A 134 8.49 30.61 4.73
CA LYS A 134 7.40 30.27 5.66
C LYS A 134 6.15 31.17 5.55
N ASN A 135 6.35 32.46 5.26
CA ASN A 135 5.32 33.49 5.18
C ASN A 135 4.97 33.87 3.73
N ALA A 136 5.46 33.11 2.75
CA ALA A 136 5.11 33.30 1.35
C ALA A 136 3.63 32.96 1.11
N SER A 137 2.97 33.83 0.36
CA SER A 137 1.62 33.58 -0.12
C SER A 137 1.39 34.14 -1.52
N LEU A 138 0.37 33.61 -2.19
CA LEU A 138 -0.07 34.06 -3.49
C LEU A 138 -1.43 34.74 -3.39
N ASP A 139 -1.58 35.85 -4.10
CA ASP A 139 -2.85 36.54 -4.37
C ASP A 139 -3.03 36.67 -5.89
N VAL A 140 -3.16 35.52 -6.53
CA VAL A 140 -3.23 35.37 -7.99
C VAL A 140 -4.57 34.72 -8.34
N ARG A 141 -5.48 35.50 -8.95
CA ARG A 141 -6.81 35.02 -9.36
C ARG A 141 -6.81 34.28 -10.70
N GLY A 142 -5.73 34.38 -11.47
CA GLY A 142 -5.43 33.53 -12.62
C GLY A 142 -4.64 32.28 -12.22
N SER A 143 -4.06 31.60 -13.20
CA SER A 143 -3.08 30.52 -12.95
C SER A 143 -1.70 31.09 -12.60
N PHE A 144 -0.92 30.36 -11.81
CA PHE A 144 0.47 30.70 -11.50
C PHE A 144 1.43 29.63 -12.01
N VAL A 145 2.51 30.07 -12.65
CA VAL A 145 3.59 29.18 -13.11
C VAL A 145 4.92 29.72 -12.60
N ALA A 146 5.65 28.91 -11.83
CA ALA A 146 7.02 29.21 -11.43
C ALA A 146 7.98 28.25 -12.15
N THR A 147 9.07 28.79 -12.73
CA THR A 147 10.01 27.96 -13.48
C THR A 147 11.46 28.41 -13.34
N THR A 148 12.38 27.43 -13.39
CA THR A 148 13.83 27.68 -13.50
C THR A 148 14.35 27.40 -14.91
N ALA A 149 13.47 27.37 -15.91
CA ALA A 149 13.85 27.32 -17.31
C ALA A 149 14.64 28.57 -17.74
N ASN A 150 15.37 28.45 -18.84
CA ASN A 150 16.21 29.52 -19.39
C ASN A 150 15.45 30.42 -20.39
N ALA A 151 14.33 29.93 -20.94
CA ALA A 151 13.40 30.71 -21.75
C ALA A 151 11.97 30.14 -21.76
N ILE A 152 11.01 30.98 -22.13
CA ILE A 152 9.63 30.59 -22.51
C ILE A 152 9.52 30.68 -24.03
N GLU A 153 8.94 29.67 -24.67
CA GLU A 153 8.73 29.57 -26.12
C GLU A 153 7.29 29.97 -26.52
N PHE A 154 7.12 30.48 -27.74
CA PHE A 154 5.84 30.95 -28.29
C PHE A 154 5.57 30.35 -29.69
N GLY A 155 5.56 29.03 -29.76
CA GLY A 155 5.60 28.26 -31.01
C GLY A 155 6.81 28.68 -31.87
N ASP A 156 6.66 28.57 -33.20
CA ASP A 156 7.72 28.91 -34.17
C ASP A 156 8.12 30.41 -34.21
N ARG A 157 7.55 31.25 -33.33
CA ARG A 157 7.74 32.72 -33.34
C ARG A 157 8.86 33.21 -32.40
N GLY A 158 9.52 32.29 -31.70
CA GLY A 158 10.71 32.56 -30.90
C GLY A 158 10.47 32.53 -29.39
N PHE A 159 11.41 33.11 -28.65
CA PHE A 159 11.59 32.88 -27.22
C PHE A 159 11.60 34.19 -26.42
N PHE A 160 11.22 34.13 -25.16
CA PHE A 160 11.52 35.14 -24.14
C PHE A 160 12.53 34.52 -23.16
N SER A 161 13.81 34.91 -23.24
CA SER A 161 14.88 34.24 -22.48
C SER A 161 15.37 35.06 -21.28
N ALA A 162 15.66 34.39 -20.18
CA ALA A 162 16.39 34.92 -19.02
C ALA A 162 17.92 34.85 -19.19
N SER A 163 18.43 33.78 -19.81
CA SER A 163 19.89 33.57 -19.96
C SER A 163 20.51 34.37 -21.10
N ASN A 164 19.77 34.60 -22.18
CA ASN A 164 20.17 35.45 -23.31
C ASN A 164 19.09 36.52 -23.55
N PRO A 165 19.03 37.58 -22.71
CA PRO A 165 17.91 38.50 -22.70
C PRO A 165 17.70 39.20 -24.04
N ASN A 166 16.50 39.03 -24.59
CA ASN A 166 16.05 39.58 -25.86
C ASN A 166 14.76 40.38 -25.70
N THR A 167 14.47 41.24 -26.67
CA THR A 167 13.17 41.93 -26.80
C THR A 167 12.08 40.90 -27.13
N PRO A 168 10.89 40.92 -26.47
CA PRO A 168 9.79 40.01 -26.79
C PRO A 168 9.35 40.09 -28.26
N PRO A 169 8.94 38.96 -28.89
CA PRO A 169 8.48 38.94 -30.29
C PRO A 169 7.36 39.94 -30.58
N LEU A 170 7.33 40.51 -31.80
CA LEU A 170 6.34 41.54 -32.18
C LEU A 170 4.90 41.02 -32.31
N LEU A 171 4.72 39.72 -32.56
CA LEU A 171 3.41 39.07 -32.73
C LEU A 171 3.32 37.78 -31.91
N THR A 172 3.18 37.93 -30.60
CA THR A 172 3.16 36.79 -29.68
C THR A 172 1.80 36.10 -29.65
N ILE A 173 1.82 34.76 -29.71
CA ILE A 173 0.69 33.89 -29.36
C ILE A 173 0.76 33.54 -27.85
N ASN A 174 -0.02 32.59 -27.38
CA ASN A 174 0.11 32.04 -26.03
C ASN A 174 1.45 31.30 -25.84
N PRO A 175 2.04 31.29 -24.63
CA PRO A 175 3.25 30.53 -24.34
C PRO A 175 3.01 29.03 -24.55
N SER A 176 4.00 28.33 -25.12
CA SER A 176 3.86 26.93 -25.56
C SER A 176 4.85 25.96 -24.94
N ALA A 177 5.98 26.42 -24.39
CA ALA A 177 6.95 25.56 -23.72
C ALA A 177 7.94 26.31 -22.82
N PHE A 178 8.66 25.56 -21.98
CA PHE A 178 9.78 25.98 -21.15
C PHE A 178 11.07 25.32 -21.64
N LEU A 179 12.07 26.13 -22.01
CA LEU A 179 13.35 25.67 -22.56
C LEU A 179 14.44 25.67 -21.49
N PHE A 180 15.03 24.51 -21.22
CA PHE A 180 16.20 24.32 -20.38
C PHE A 180 17.43 24.14 -21.28
N ASN A 181 18.36 25.09 -21.25
CA ASN A 181 19.64 25.02 -21.97
C ASN A 181 20.85 24.79 -21.03
N GLN A 182 20.60 24.81 -19.71
CA GLN A 182 21.60 24.63 -18.67
C GLN A 182 21.79 23.15 -18.28
N ILE A 183 23.03 22.78 -17.94
CA ILE A 183 23.42 21.39 -17.63
C ILE A 183 23.02 20.97 -16.21
N ASN A 184 22.81 21.92 -15.29
CA ASN A 184 22.34 21.66 -13.92
C ASN A 184 21.24 22.67 -13.54
N PRO A 185 19.97 22.41 -13.92
CA PRO A 185 18.85 23.27 -13.56
C PRO A 185 18.68 23.42 -12.05
N LYS A 186 18.34 24.63 -11.60
CA LYS A 186 18.23 24.97 -10.17
C LYS A 186 16.88 24.57 -9.58
N PRO A 187 16.77 24.41 -8.24
CA PRO A 187 15.54 23.94 -7.64
C PRO A 187 14.48 25.05 -7.47
N ILE A 188 13.23 24.62 -7.35
CA ILE A 188 12.18 25.38 -6.66
C ILE A 188 12.02 24.78 -5.25
N VAL A 189 12.05 25.63 -4.24
CA VAL A 189 11.90 25.26 -2.82
C VAL A 189 10.69 25.95 -2.23
N VAL A 190 9.85 25.21 -1.50
CA VAL A 190 8.75 25.74 -0.68
C VAL A 190 8.98 25.32 0.77
N ASP A 191 9.57 26.23 1.55
CA ASP A 191 9.90 26.05 2.96
C ASP A 191 8.78 26.63 3.82
N ARG A 192 7.98 25.74 4.43
CA ARG A 192 6.98 26.01 5.48
C ARG A 192 5.92 27.04 5.15
N SER A 193 5.67 27.29 3.86
CA SER A 193 4.58 28.15 3.37
C SER A 193 3.23 27.49 3.68
N VAL A 194 2.75 27.62 4.92
CA VAL A 194 1.60 26.87 5.46
C VAL A 194 0.28 27.35 4.89
N GLY A 195 -0.52 26.48 4.27
CA GLY A 195 -1.88 26.78 3.80
C GLY A 195 -2.81 27.16 4.96
N PRO A 196 -3.96 27.82 4.75
CA PRO A 196 -5.06 27.65 5.69
C PRO A 196 -5.37 26.16 5.72
N ILE A 197 -5.39 25.57 6.91
CA ILE A 197 -6.00 24.25 7.11
C ILE A 197 -7.44 24.37 6.58
N PRO A 198 -7.98 23.36 5.86
CA PRO A 198 -9.41 23.33 5.53
C PRO A 198 -10.21 23.40 6.84
N VAL A 199 -10.69 24.60 7.16
CA VAL A 199 -11.57 24.82 8.31
C VAL A 199 -12.88 24.14 7.94
N THR A 200 -13.19 23.06 8.66
CA THR A 200 -14.54 22.52 8.73
C THR A 200 -15.50 23.68 8.91
N ILE A 201 -16.49 23.80 8.02
CA ILE A 201 -17.52 24.84 8.14
C ILE A 201 -18.39 24.46 9.34
N SER A 202 -17.96 24.87 10.54
CA SER A 202 -18.77 24.78 11.73
C SER A 202 -20.03 25.60 11.52
N SER A 203 -21.18 25.05 11.90
CA SER A 203 -22.52 25.60 11.68
C SER A 203 -22.85 26.84 12.53
N GLN A 204 -21.84 27.64 12.90
CA GLN A 204 -21.96 28.77 13.83
C GLN A 204 -21.77 30.17 13.21
N ASP A 205 -21.47 30.30 11.91
CA ASP A 205 -21.52 31.59 11.20
C ASP A 205 -22.96 31.99 10.77
N ILE A 206 -23.94 31.68 11.61
CA ILE A 206 -25.24 32.37 11.66
C ILE A 206 -25.21 33.25 12.92
N SER A 207 -24.82 34.50 12.75
CA SER A 207 -24.75 35.47 13.85
C SER A 207 -26.12 35.65 14.50
N SER A 208 -26.19 35.35 15.79
CA SER A 208 -27.36 35.61 16.62
C SER A 208 -27.74 37.10 16.65
N GLN A 209 -28.93 37.42 16.16
CA GLN A 209 -29.71 38.55 16.69
C GLN A 209 -31.16 38.10 16.95
N ASP A 210 -31.62 38.46 18.13
CA ASP A 210 -33.00 38.46 18.64
C ASP A 210 -33.78 37.13 18.66
N ILE A 211 -33.55 36.38 19.75
CA ILE A 211 -34.59 35.54 20.36
C ILE A 211 -35.38 36.40 21.36
N SER A 212 -36.68 36.61 21.12
CA SER A 212 -37.63 36.97 22.19
C SER A 212 -38.96 36.23 22.07
N SER A 213 -39.16 35.30 23.01
CA SER A 213 -40.44 34.84 23.58
C SER A 213 -41.55 34.26 22.69
N GLN A 214 -41.70 32.94 22.85
CA GLN A 214 -42.92 32.21 23.26
C GLN A 214 -44.03 31.87 22.24
N ASP A 215 -44.52 30.64 22.48
CA ASP A 215 -45.76 29.97 22.08
C ASP A 215 -45.92 29.41 20.64
N ALA A 216 -46.05 28.08 20.62
CA ALA A 216 -46.34 27.16 19.50
C ALA A 216 -47.89 26.93 19.40
N PRO A 217 -48.47 26.04 18.54
CA PRO A 217 -47.84 24.94 17.78
C PRO A 217 -48.43 24.56 16.37
N GLU A 218 -47.87 23.47 15.84
CA GLU A 218 -48.46 22.42 14.95
C GLU A 218 -48.72 22.62 13.44
N LEU A 219 -48.02 21.78 12.63
CA LEU A 219 -48.53 20.68 11.75
C LEU A 219 -47.28 20.04 11.05
N ILE A 220 -46.87 18.79 11.33
CA ILE A 220 -47.31 17.50 10.73
C ILE A 220 -47.05 17.46 9.20
N THR A 221 -46.33 16.49 8.58
CA THR A 221 -46.73 15.07 8.33
C THR A 221 -45.57 14.09 7.97
N ILE A 222 -45.59 12.86 8.54
CA ILE A 222 -45.14 11.51 8.05
C ILE A 222 -43.97 11.35 7.02
N PHE A 223 -43.01 10.44 7.23
CA PHE A 223 -43.22 8.97 7.27
C PHE A 223 -42.18 8.21 8.12
N SER A 224 -42.62 7.20 8.88
CA SER A 224 -41.75 6.22 9.54
C SER A 224 -42.54 4.94 9.87
N ALA A 225 -42.07 3.78 9.39
CA ALA A 225 -42.40 2.47 9.93
C ALA A 225 -41.46 1.40 9.35
N ILE A 226 -40.71 0.72 10.23
CA ILE A 226 -40.91 -0.70 10.60
C ILE A 226 -39.87 -1.03 11.68
N ALA A 227 -40.33 -1.60 12.79
CA ALA A 227 -39.50 -2.15 13.86
C ALA A 227 -39.67 -3.68 13.91
N PRO A 228 -38.79 -4.42 14.61
CA PRO A 228 -39.14 -5.72 15.17
C PRO A 228 -39.58 -5.60 16.63
N LEU A 229 -40.45 -6.52 17.05
CA LEU A 229 -41.20 -6.51 18.31
C LEU A 229 -40.49 -7.26 19.46
N SER A 230 -40.90 -6.96 20.69
CA SER A 230 -41.02 -7.98 21.74
C SER A 230 -42.36 -7.85 22.48
N SER A 231 -42.91 -8.98 22.91
CA SER A 231 -44.24 -9.19 23.53
C SER A 231 -44.41 -8.49 24.89
N THR A 232 -45.60 -8.11 25.38
CA THR A 232 -46.77 -8.98 25.69
C THR A 232 -48.12 -8.24 25.88
N ASP A 233 -49.19 -8.86 25.37
CA ASP A 233 -50.63 -8.92 25.77
C ASP A 233 -51.14 -8.38 27.14
N PRO A 234 -52.50 -8.21 27.37
CA PRO A 234 -53.62 -8.00 26.42
C PRO A 234 -54.84 -7.14 26.94
N LEU A 235 -55.92 -7.05 26.11
CA LEU A 235 -57.34 -6.63 26.40
C LEU A 235 -57.58 -5.10 26.66
N ASP A 236 -58.74 -4.48 26.39
CA ASP A 236 -60.14 -4.92 26.20
C ASP A 236 -60.92 -4.02 25.15
N PHE A 237 -62.26 -4.07 25.10
CA PHE A 237 -63.13 -3.88 23.92
C PHE A 237 -63.71 -2.46 23.64
N SER A 238 -63.84 -2.13 22.34
CA SER A 238 -65.03 -1.76 21.51
C SER A 238 -66.27 -1.00 22.11
N PRO A 239 -67.23 -0.53 21.26
CA PRO A 239 -67.21 0.61 20.31
C PRO A 239 -68.45 1.56 20.56
N VAL A 240 -68.82 2.49 19.62
CA VAL A 240 -70.23 2.80 19.18
C VAL A 240 -70.40 4.14 18.38
N THR A 241 -70.95 4.00 17.14
CA THR A 241 -71.77 4.90 16.27
C THR A 241 -71.40 6.35 15.86
N THR A 242 -71.57 6.60 14.55
CA THR A 242 -71.76 7.86 13.79
C THR A 242 -73.28 8.20 13.65
N PRO A 243 -73.82 9.15 12.81
CA PRO A 243 -73.24 10.24 11.98
C PRO A 243 -73.99 11.63 12.01
N GLU A 244 -73.44 12.62 11.26
CA GLU A 244 -74.07 13.74 10.48
C GLU A 244 -75.10 14.77 11.04
N VAL A 245 -74.98 16.05 10.62
CA VAL A 245 -75.90 16.78 9.69
C VAL A 245 -75.46 18.26 9.45
N LEU A 246 -75.79 18.83 8.28
CA LEU A 246 -75.36 20.15 7.72
C LEU A 246 -76.02 21.42 8.32
N ARG A 247 -75.38 22.60 8.13
CA ARG A 247 -76.05 23.88 7.73
C ARG A 247 -75.10 24.98 7.18
N GLU A 248 -75.68 26.08 6.65
CA GLU A 248 -75.16 26.96 5.58
C GLU A 248 -74.97 28.48 5.93
N VAL A 249 -74.11 29.19 5.16
CA VAL A 249 -74.17 30.65 4.75
C VAL A 249 -73.89 31.70 5.87
N PRO A 250 -73.39 32.97 5.64
CA PRO A 250 -73.22 33.83 4.42
C PRO A 250 -71.80 34.46 4.16
N PRO A 251 -71.60 35.36 3.15
CA PRO A 251 -70.28 35.72 2.59
C PRO A 251 -69.73 37.16 2.81
N VAL A 252 -68.41 37.30 2.58
CA VAL A 252 -67.60 38.44 2.04
C VAL A 252 -67.62 39.83 2.71
N ALA A 253 -66.41 40.31 3.03
CA ALA A 253 -66.01 41.72 2.93
C ALA A 253 -64.54 41.82 2.44
N GLU A 254 -64.27 42.61 1.39
CA GLU A 254 -62.91 42.87 0.89
C GLU A 254 -62.20 43.96 1.72
N GLN A 255 -60.87 43.88 1.84
CA GLN A 255 -60.02 44.95 2.38
C GLN A 255 -58.78 45.19 1.48
N PRO A 256 -58.21 46.41 1.50
CA PRO A 256 -57.46 46.95 0.36
C PRO A 256 -55.97 46.55 0.32
N VAL A 257 -55.44 46.51 -0.90
CA VAL A 257 -54.03 46.22 -1.22
C VAL A 257 -53.11 47.39 -0.84
N ALA A 258 -52.02 47.11 -0.14
CA ALA A 258 -50.95 48.07 0.17
C ALA A 258 -49.94 48.22 -1.00
N PRO A 259 -49.35 49.41 -1.22
CA PRO A 259 -48.34 49.62 -2.27
C PRO A 259 -46.99 48.96 -1.93
N PRO A 260 -46.17 48.61 -2.93
CA PRO A 260 -44.91 47.90 -2.73
C PRO A 260 -43.83 48.80 -2.09
N PRO A 261 -42.90 48.22 -1.31
CA PRO A 261 -41.84 48.98 -0.65
C PRO A 261 -40.77 49.49 -1.63
N VAL A 262 -40.24 50.68 -1.32
CA VAL A 262 -39.14 51.33 -2.05
C VAL A 262 -37.82 50.61 -1.75
N ALA A 263 -36.97 50.45 -2.77
CA ALA A 263 -35.67 49.80 -2.63
C ALA A 263 -34.72 50.57 -1.68
N PRO A 264 -34.00 49.90 -0.76
CA PRO A 264 -33.05 50.54 0.14
C PRO A 264 -31.80 51.06 -0.60
N PRO A 265 -31.09 52.06 -0.04
CA PRO A 265 -29.89 52.61 -0.67
C PRO A 265 -28.77 51.58 -0.75
N ILE A 266 -27.95 51.68 -1.80
CA ILE A 266 -26.80 50.80 -2.04
C ILE A 266 -25.78 51.00 -0.92
N VAL A 267 -25.73 50.06 0.02
CA VAL A 267 -24.61 49.88 0.94
C VAL A 267 -23.39 49.51 0.09
N PRO A 268 -22.21 50.14 0.27
CA PRO A 268 -21.00 49.67 -0.39
C PRO A 268 -20.79 48.20 -0.04
N LEU A 269 -20.54 47.35 -1.03
CA LEU A 269 -20.23 45.94 -0.81
C LEU A 269 -19.20 45.83 0.32
N PRO A 270 -19.43 44.98 1.36
CA PRO A 270 -18.40 44.75 2.34
C PRO A 270 -17.13 44.33 1.59
N LYS A 271 -15.98 44.90 1.95
CA LYS A 271 -14.70 44.37 1.48
C LYS A 271 -14.73 42.88 1.82
N ARG A 272 -14.75 42.03 0.79
CA ARG A 272 -14.66 40.57 0.95
C ARG A 272 -13.50 40.32 1.92
N PRO A 273 -13.66 39.49 2.97
CA PRO A 273 -12.58 39.26 3.92
C PRO A 273 -11.32 38.95 3.12
N GLU A 274 -10.24 39.67 3.43
CA GLU A 274 -8.95 39.46 2.79
C GLU A 274 -8.66 37.97 2.89
N SER A 275 -8.37 37.33 1.75
CA SER A 275 -8.06 35.90 1.79
C SER A 275 -6.76 35.78 2.56
N ASN A 276 -6.88 35.37 3.83
CA ASN A 276 -5.79 34.89 4.66
C ASN A 276 -5.35 33.51 4.13
N SER A 277 -5.05 33.44 2.83
CA SER A 277 -4.23 32.41 2.21
C SER A 277 -2.83 32.58 2.76
N THR A 278 -2.60 32.00 3.92
CA THR A 278 -1.27 31.49 4.22
C THR A 278 -0.96 30.41 3.15
N GLY A 279 0.30 30.23 2.74
CA GLY A 279 0.68 29.25 1.71
C GLY A 279 0.37 29.64 0.26
N LEU A 280 0.72 28.78 -0.69
CA LEU A 280 0.70 29.11 -2.12
C LEU A 280 -0.62 28.66 -2.76
N ARG A 281 -1.59 29.59 -2.86
CA ARG A 281 -2.92 29.35 -3.42
C ARG A 281 -3.21 30.18 -4.68
N VAL A 282 -3.81 29.56 -5.69
CA VAL A 282 -4.38 30.25 -6.87
C VAL A 282 -5.91 30.34 -6.80
N GLY A 283 -6.51 31.11 -7.70
CA GLY A 283 -7.96 31.18 -7.86
C GLY A 283 -8.61 29.82 -8.17
N ASP A 284 -9.87 29.65 -7.76
CA ASP A 284 -10.59 28.39 -7.96
C ASP A 284 -10.73 28.06 -9.46
N GLY A 285 -10.53 26.79 -9.82
CA GLY A 285 -10.50 26.30 -11.20
C GLY A 285 -9.19 26.57 -11.98
N LYS A 286 -8.28 27.38 -11.43
CA LYS A 286 -7.00 27.77 -12.06
C LYS A 286 -5.88 26.76 -11.76
N SER A 287 -4.72 26.99 -12.35
CA SER A 287 -3.61 26.03 -12.32
C SER A 287 -2.39 26.58 -11.58
N LEU A 288 -1.69 25.73 -10.84
CA LEU A 288 -0.48 26.03 -10.07
C LEU A 288 0.64 25.07 -10.51
N LEU A 289 1.54 25.54 -11.38
CA LEU A 289 2.53 24.72 -12.09
C LEU A 289 3.95 25.09 -11.66
N PHE A 290 4.74 24.12 -11.20
CA PHE A 290 6.18 24.30 -10.96
C PHE A 290 7.01 23.45 -11.93
N VAL A 291 7.95 24.09 -12.64
CA VAL A 291 8.82 23.44 -13.65
C VAL A 291 10.28 23.80 -13.41
N ALA A 292 11.06 22.91 -12.81
CA ALA A 292 12.38 23.23 -12.26
C ALA A 292 13.51 22.31 -12.75
N GLY A 293 14.69 22.43 -12.12
CA GLY A 293 15.47 21.23 -11.78
C GLY A 293 14.72 20.40 -10.75
N SER A 294 15.23 20.27 -9.53
CA SER A 294 14.48 19.59 -8.47
C SER A 294 13.34 20.44 -7.90
N ILE A 295 12.29 19.80 -7.38
CA ILE A 295 11.24 20.47 -6.61
C ILE A 295 11.26 19.93 -5.18
N ILE A 296 11.36 20.83 -4.21
CA ILE A 296 11.45 20.50 -2.79
C ILE A 296 10.34 21.24 -2.04
N LEU A 297 9.39 20.49 -1.47
CA LEU A 297 8.38 20.98 -0.55
C LEU A 297 8.75 20.48 0.85
N ASP A 298 9.08 21.39 1.77
CA ASP A 298 9.44 21.11 3.17
C ASP A 298 8.45 21.87 4.06
N GLY A 299 7.34 21.23 4.45
CA GLY A 299 6.22 21.86 5.17
C GLY A 299 5.45 22.91 4.35
N GLY A 300 5.78 23.10 3.07
CA GLY A 300 5.04 23.95 2.15
C GLY A 300 3.68 23.38 1.73
N SER A 301 2.70 24.24 1.55
CA SER A 301 1.35 23.90 1.06
C SER A 301 1.05 24.57 -0.28
N LEU A 302 0.51 23.77 -1.21
CA LEU A 302 0.04 24.18 -2.53
C LEU A 302 -1.47 23.98 -2.64
N SER A 303 -2.21 24.98 -3.13
CA SER A 303 -3.66 24.87 -3.28
C SER A 303 -4.18 25.43 -4.61
N ALA A 304 -4.97 24.61 -5.31
CA ALA A 304 -5.69 25.00 -6.52
C ALA A 304 -7.08 24.33 -6.55
N PRO A 305 -8.04 24.81 -5.73
CA PRO A 305 -9.34 24.16 -5.57
C PRO A 305 -10.11 24.09 -6.89
N GLY A 306 -10.53 22.89 -7.30
CA GLY A 306 -11.21 22.68 -8.59
C GLY A 306 -10.29 22.78 -9.82
N GLY A 307 -8.99 22.97 -9.59
CA GLY A 307 -7.99 23.34 -10.58
C GLY A 307 -6.99 22.22 -10.86
N ARG A 308 -5.74 22.62 -11.11
CA ARG A 308 -4.61 21.68 -11.25
C ARG A 308 -3.42 22.13 -10.42
N VAL A 309 -2.82 21.21 -9.66
CA VAL A 309 -1.42 21.35 -9.22
C VAL A 309 -0.57 20.41 -10.06
N GLU A 310 0.49 20.93 -10.69
CA GLU A 310 1.41 20.10 -11.46
C GLU A 310 2.87 20.43 -11.17
N LEU A 311 3.64 19.40 -10.82
CA LEU A 311 5.05 19.49 -10.44
C LEU A 311 5.90 18.65 -11.39
N GLY A 312 7.03 19.19 -11.83
CA GLY A 312 8.08 18.36 -12.40
C GLY A 312 9.32 19.15 -12.81
N GLY A 313 10.30 18.47 -13.38
CA GLY A 313 11.53 19.11 -13.79
C GLY A 313 12.41 18.25 -14.67
N LEU A 314 13.45 18.88 -15.24
CA LEU A 314 14.48 18.22 -16.02
C LEU A 314 15.80 18.26 -15.27
N ALA A 315 16.53 17.15 -15.25
CA ALA A 315 17.88 17.10 -14.70
C ALA A 315 18.92 17.62 -15.71
N GLU A 316 18.58 17.61 -17.00
CA GLU A 316 19.44 17.97 -18.12
C GLU A 316 18.75 18.99 -19.05
N ALA A 317 19.46 19.42 -20.10
CA ALA A 317 18.89 20.32 -21.11
C ALA A 317 17.76 19.65 -21.92
N GLY A 318 16.68 20.39 -22.19
CA GLY A 318 15.50 19.90 -22.88
C GLY A 318 14.34 20.90 -22.85
N THR A 319 13.20 20.50 -23.40
CA THR A 319 12.00 21.35 -23.51
C THR A 319 10.81 20.68 -22.85
N VAL A 320 10.13 21.37 -21.93
CA VAL A 320 8.85 20.93 -21.34
C VAL A 320 7.72 21.72 -22.00
N GLY A 321 6.81 21.03 -22.69
CA GLY A 321 5.65 21.66 -23.32
C GLY A 321 4.66 22.22 -22.29
N LEU A 322 3.94 23.28 -22.67
CA LEU A 322 2.85 23.90 -21.93
C LEU A 322 1.59 23.86 -22.78
N ASN A 323 0.58 23.14 -22.30
CA ASN A 323 -0.75 23.10 -22.92
C ASN A 323 -1.66 24.10 -22.22
N MET A 324 -2.35 24.94 -22.99
CA MET A 324 -3.30 25.93 -22.47
C MET A 324 -4.71 25.63 -23.00
N SER A 325 -5.56 25.05 -22.15
CA SER A 325 -6.98 24.77 -22.47
C SER A 325 -7.89 25.69 -21.66
N GLY A 326 -7.99 26.94 -22.10
CA GLY A 326 -8.60 28.00 -21.31
C GLY A 326 -7.80 28.24 -20.03
N ASP A 327 -8.45 28.17 -18.88
CA ASP A 327 -7.84 28.35 -17.56
C ASP A 327 -7.04 27.15 -17.03
N GLN A 328 -7.20 25.98 -17.66
CA GLN A 328 -6.52 24.75 -17.27
C GLN A 328 -5.20 24.63 -18.05
N LEU A 329 -4.10 24.98 -17.37
CA LEU A 329 -2.73 24.79 -17.83
C LEU A 329 -2.28 23.36 -17.47
N SER A 330 -1.46 22.74 -18.31
CA SER A 330 -0.81 21.46 -17.99
C SER A 330 0.51 21.31 -18.74
N LEU A 331 1.39 20.43 -18.26
CA LEU A 331 2.72 20.23 -18.84
C LEU A 331 2.78 19.04 -19.79
N SER A 332 3.87 18.94 -20.55
CA SER A 332 4.19 17.77 -21.37
C SER A 332 5.69 17.53 -21.39
N PHE A 333 6.11 16.46 -20.72
CA PHE A 333 7.52 16.13 -20.54
C PHE A 333 8.05 15.28 -21.71
N PRO A 334 9.28 15.56 -22.18
CA PRO A 334 9.91 14.81 -23.27
C PRO A 334 10.37 13.42 -22.80
N LYS A 335 10.19 12.39 -23.63
CA LYS A 335 10.55 11.00 -23.30
C LYS A 335 12.06 10.71 -23.28
N SER A 336 12.87 11.57 -23.88
CA SER A 336 14.30 11.33 -24.13
C SER A 336 15.24 12.19 -23.26
N VAL A 337 14.71 12.89 -22.25
CA VAL A 337 15.49 13.75 -21.36
C VAL A 337 15.29 13.25 -19.93
N ALA A 338 16.36 13.20 -19.14
CA ALA A 338 16.28 12.84 -17.74
C ALA A 338 15.39 13.84 -16.97
N LEU A 339 14.36 13.33 -16.30
CA LEU A 339 13.57 14.12 -15.35
C LEU A 339 14.41 14.40 -14.10
N ALA A 340 14.00 15.39 -13.31
CA ALA A 340 14.61 15.70 -12.01
C ALA A 340 13.76 15.18 -10.84
N ASN A 341 14.34 15.19 -9.64
CA ASN A 341 13.69 14.65 -8.45
C ASN A 341 12.65 15.62 -7.86
N VAL A 342 11.59 15.05 -7.27
CA VAL A 342 10.55 15.77 -6.53
C VAL A 342 10.45 15.18 -5.12
N SER A 343 10.51 16.02 -4.09
CA SER A 343 10.42 15.60 -2.68
C SER A 343 9.43 16.43 -1.88
N LEU A 344 8.55 15.76 -1.15
CA LEU A 344 7.61 16.34 -0.19
C LEU A 344 7.95 15.81 1.22
N SER A 345 8.11 16.71 2.18
CA SER A 345 8.49 16.40 3.56
C SER A 345 7.80 17.29 4.60
N ASN A 346 7.86 16.89 5.88
CA ASN A 346 7.54 17.73 7.04
C ASN A 346 6.13 18.36 7.02
N PHE A 347 5.09 17.56 6.79
CA PHE A 347 3.69 18.00 6.71
C PHE A 347 3.35 18.89 5.51
N SER A 348 4.10 18.74 4.41
CA SER A 348 3.73 19.32 3.13
C SER A 348 2.38 18.82 2.62
N ALA A 349 1.65 19.73 1.98
CA ALA A 349 0.28 19.50 1.53
C ALA A 349 0.08 19.96 0.08
N ILE A 350 -0.70 19.20 -0.68
CA ILE A 350 -1.27 19.62 -1.96
C ILE A 350 -2.77 19.39 -1.88
N ASP A 351 -3.60 20.43 -2.07
CA ASP A 351 -5.07 20.30 -2.02
C ASP A 351 -5.75 20.97 -3.23
N VAL A 352 -6.53 20.16 -3.95
CA VAL A 352 -7.31 20.57 -5.13
C VAL A 352 -8.81 20.25 -5.00
N ARG A 353 -9.28 19.82 -3.82
CA ARG A 353 -10.68 19.44 -3.60
C ARG A 353 -11.63 20.62 -3.84
N ALA A 354 -12.77 20.34 -4.47
CA ALA A 354 -13.85 21.29 -4.76
C ALA A 354 -15.13 20.53 -5.16
N SER A 355 -16.22 21.21 -5.51
CA SER A 355 -17.48 20.59 -5.92
C SER A 355 -17.40 19.68 -7.16
N ASN A 356 -16.44 19.93 -8.06
CA ASN A 356 -16.13 19.03 -9.18
C ASN A 356 -14.71 18.45 -9.06
N GLY A 357 -14.06 18.59 -7.90
CA GLY A 357 -12.65 18.26 -7.69
C GLY A 357 -11.67 18.96 -8.63
N GLY A 358 -10.38 18.76 -8.38
CA GLY A 358 -9.28 19.16 -9.24
C GLY A 358 -8.37 17.98 -9.53
N SER A 359 -7.21 18.23 -10.16
CA SER A 359 -6.23 17.20 -10.51
C SER A 359 -4.83 17.51 -9.96
N ILE A 360 -4.09 16.45 -9.64
CA ILE A 360 -2.69 16.55 -9.19
C ILE A 360 -1.83 15.74 -10.16
N ALA A 361 -0.73 16.32 -10.65
CA ALA A 361 0.24 15.62 -11.49
C ALA A 361 1.67 15.85 -10.99
N ILE A 362 2.46 14.79 -10.87
CA ILE A 362 3.88 14.86 -10.51
C ILE A 362 4.69 14.04 -11.53
N ASN A 363 5.64 14.69 -12.19
CA ASN A 363 6.55 14.08 -13.17
C ASN A 363 7.99 14.21 -12.67
N ALA A 364 8.63 13.09 -12.33
CA ALA A 364 9.92 13.07 -11.65
C ALA A 364 10.86 11.98 -12.17
N HIS A 365 12.15 12.07 -11.80
CA HIS A 365 13.01 10.89 -11.81
C HIS A 365 12.75 10.05 -10.57
N SER A 366 13.18 10.51 -9.39
CA SER A 366 12.72 9.96 -8.12
C SER A 366 11.67 10.86 -7.47
N LEU A 367 10.64 10.24 -6.89
CA LEU A 367 9.58 10.88 -6.12
C LEU A 367 9.64 10.40 -4.67
N LYS A 368 9.80 11.32 -3.72
CA LYS A 368 9.78 11.01 -2.28
C LYS A 368 8.65 11.76 -1.58
N ILE A 369 7.81 11.05 -0.85
CA ILE A 369 6.68 11.62 -0.09
C ILE A 369 6.75 11.12 1.36
N SER A 370 7.29 11.95 2.24
CA SER A 370 7.43 11.67 3.68
C SER A 370 6.56 12.60 4.50
N ASP A 371 5.81 12.07 5.47
CA ASP A 371 5.03 12.87 6.43
C ASP A 371 4.11 13.91 5.74
N SER A 372 3.53 13.59 4.58
CA SER A 372 2.89 14.57 3.67
C SER A 372 1.53 14.12 3.13
N ARG A 373 0.73 15.05 2.59
CA ARG A 373 -0.64 14.78 2.09
C ARG A 373 -0.89 15.34 0.68
N LEU A 374 -1.50 14.54 -0.19
CA LEU A 374 -2.00 14.95 -1.51
C LEU A 374 -3.51 14.67 -1.55
N ASN A 375 -4.32 15.72 -1.68
CA ASN A 375 -5.78 15.65 -1.60
C ASN A 375 -6.42 16.13 -2.92
N ALA A 376 -7.02 15.20 -3.66
CA ALA A 376 -8.01 15.46 -4.70
C ALA A 376 -9.37 14.91 -4.26
N GLY A 377 -10.38 14.99 -5.13
CA GLY A 377 -11.74 14.54 -4.82
C GLY A 377 -12.76 15.66 -4.63
N ILE A 378 -13.93 15.30 -4.11
CA ILE A 378 -15.06 16.21 -3.89
C ILE A 378 -15.15 16.56 -2.41
N GLY A 379 -15.03 17.85 -2.08
CA GLY A 379 -15.02 18.33 -0.69
C GLY A 379 -16.34 18.11 0.07
N GLN A 380 -16.27 18.09 1.40
CA GLN A 380 -17.39 17.79 2.30
C GLN A 380 -18.65 18.63 1.98
N GLY A 381 -19.80 17.97 1.84
CA GLY A 381 -21.08 18.62 1.53
C GLY A 381 -21.16 19.30 0.16
N LEU A 382 -20.18 19.09 -0.73
CA LEU A 382 -20.15 19.70 -2.07
C LEU A 382 -20.54 18.71 -3.17
N GLY A 383 -20.79 19.27 -4.36
CA GLY A 383 -20.98 18.50 -5.59
C GLY A 383 -22.44 18.16 -5.89
N THR A 384 -22.63 17.33 -6.93
CA THR A 384 -23.92 16.96 -7.53
C THR A 384 -23.80 15.58 -8.19
N ASN A 385 -24.91 14.98 -8.61
CA ASN A 385 -24.90 13.70 -9.35
C ASN A 385 -24.08 13.73 -10.66
N SER A 386 -23.83 14.92 -11.25
CA SER A 386 -22.96 15.07 -12.43
C SER A 386 -21.52 15.47 -12.11
N SER A 387 -21.19 15.68 -10.83
CA SER A 387 -19.84 16.03 -10.40
C SER A 387 -18.91 14.80 -10.49
N LYS A 388 -17.68 15.04 -10.97
CA LYS A 388 -16.63 14.03 -11.06
C LYS A 388 -15.29 14.69 -10.81
N ALA A 389 -14.55 14.21 -9.81
CA ALA A 389 -13.22 14.71 -9.49
C ALA A 389 -12.17 14.36 -10.57
N GLY A 390 -11.12 15.18 -10.64
CA GLY A 390 -9.94 14.92 -11.46
C GLY A 390 -9.03 13.86 -10.86
N ASP A 391 -8.11 13.33 -11.66
CA ASP A 391 -7.21 12.24 -11.26
C ASP A 391 -5.96 12.75 -10.51
N ILE A 392 -5.34 11.86 -9.73
CA ILE A 392 -3.97 12.02 -9.22
C ILE A 392 -3.02 11.16 -10.05
N VAL A 393 -1.98 11.77 -10.63
CA VAL A 393 -0.99 11.11 -11.48
C VAL A 393 0.41 11.30 -10.90
N LEU A 394 1.03 10.21 -10.45
CA LEU A 394 2.41 10.17 -9.97
C LEU A 394 3.25 9.38 -10.99
N ASN A 395 4.18 10.06 -11.65
CA ASN A 395 4.95 9.52 -12.77
C ASN A 395 6.46 9.69 -12.52
N ALA A 396 7.08 8.66 -11.96
CA ALA A 396 8.52 8.56 -11.75
C ALA A 396 9.17 7.70 -12.85
N THR A 397 10.33 8.11 -13.37
CA THR A 397 11.16 7.24 -14.24
C THR A 397 12.14 6.36 -13.45
N GLY A 398 12.34 6.69 -12.18
CA GLY A 398 13.08 5.93 -11.18
C GLY A 398 12.15 5.57 -10.01
N ASP A 399 12.62 5.79 -8.79
CA ASP A 399 12.02 5.21 -7.60
C ASP A 399 11.00 6.13 -6.93
N THR A 400 9.87 5.56 -6.50
CA THR A 400 8.85 6.25 -5.70
C THR A 400 8.86 5.69 -4.26
N GLU A 401 9.22 6.54 -3.31
CA GLU A 401 9.27 6.21 -1.87
C GLU A 401 8.22 7.00 -1.10
N MET A 402 7.39 6.31 -0.32
CA MET A 402 6.38 6.92 0.54
C MET A 402 6.43 6.39 1.98
N SER A 403 6.32 7.30 2.96
CA SER A 403 6.32 6.97 4.39
C SER A 403 5.48 7.96 5.19
N ARG A 404 4.59 7.50 6.08
CA ARG A 404 3.71 8.34 6.93
C ARG A 404 2.92 9.38 6.12
N SER A 405 2.45 8.99 4.94
CA SER A 405 1.91 9.91 3.93
C SER A 405 0.61 9.41 3.34
N SER A 406 -0.29 10.34 2.98
CA SER A 406 -1.58 10.02 2.37
C SER A 406 -1.69 10.62 0.96
N VAL A 407 -2.12 9.82 -0.01
CA VAL A 407 -2.48 10.25 -1.36
C VAL A 407 -3.96 9.89 -1.57
N SER A 408 -4.83 10.88 -1.41
CA SER A 408 -6.28 10.69 -1.33
C SER A 408 -7.00 11.37 -2.50
N ASN A 409 -7.87 10.62 -3.18
CA ASN A 409 -8.87 11.12 -4.11
C ASN A 409 -10.24 10.63 -3.62
N ALA A 410 -10.93 11.45 -2.82
CA ALA A 410 -12.09 11.03 -2.04
C ALA A 410 -13.37 11.83 -2.37
N VAL A 411 -14.52 11.16 -2.37
CA VAL A 411 -15.82 11.83 -2.24
C VAL A 411 -16.10 11.94 -0.74
N GLU A 412 -15.87 13.11 -0.15
CA GLU A 412 -15.93 13.32 1.31
C GLU A 412 -17.34 13.11 1.88
N SER A 413 -17.46 13.15 3.22
CA SER A 413 -18.76 13.06 3.90
C SER A 413 -19.76 14.08 3.35
N GLU A 414 -21.03 13.70 3.25
CA GLU A 414 -22.14 14.51 2.70
C GLU A 414 -21.96 14.99 1.24
N ALA A 415 -20.82 14.72 0.60
CA ALA A 415 -20.55 15.13 -0.77
C ALA A 415 -21.28 14.24 -1.80
N VAL A 416 -21.50 14.78 -2.99
CA VAL A 416 -22.18 14.07 -4.08
C VAL A 416 -21.37 14.17 -5.39
N GLY A 417 -21.14 13.03 -6.02
CA GLY A 417 -20.42 12.89 -7.28
C GLY A 417 -19.44 11.72 -7.26
N ASN A 418 -18.71 11.50 -8.35
CA ASN A 418 -17.79 10.36 -8.48
C ASN A 418 -16.34 10.78 -8.22
N SER A 419 -15.55 9.91 -7.58
CA SER A 419 -14.13 10.17 -7.38
C SER A 419 -13.32 10.07 -8.68
N GLY A 420 -12.14 10.69 -8.68
CA GLY A 420 -11.13 10.50 -9.72
C GLY A 420 -10.27 9.27 -9.44
N SER A 421 -9.51 8.82 -10.42
CA SER A 421 -8.57 7.70 -10.27
C SER A 421 -7.24 8.14 -9.66
N ILE A 422 -6.45 7.18 -9.20
CA ILE A 422 -5.05 7.36 -8.84
C ILE A 422 -4.18 6.50 -9.75
N LEU A 423 -3.14 7.12 -10.33
CA LEU A 423 -2.23 6.52 -11.28
C LEU A 423 -0.80 6.63 -10.76
N ILE A 424 -0.12 5.51 -10.51
CA ILE A 424 1.29 5.48 -10.11
C ILE A 424 2.11 4.74 -11.15
N LYS A 425 3.11 5.43 -11.70
CA LYS A 425 4.15 4.88 -12.58
C LYS A 425 5.51 5.05 -11.94
N ALA A 426 6.30 3.99 -11.87
CA ALA A 426 7.65 4.04 -11.33
C ALA A 426 8.53 2.91 -11.89
N ARG A 427 9.85 3.01 -11.69
CA ARG A 427 10.74 1.84 -11.78
C ARG A 427 10.52 0.93 -10.57
N SER A 428 10.52 1.49 -9.35
CA SER A 428 10.18 0.78 -8.12
C SER A 428 9.25 1.61 -7.23
N LEU A 429 8.45 0.94 -6.39
CA LEU A 429 7.50 1.57 -5.46
C LEU A 429 7.67 0.99 -4.06
N SER A 430 7.89 1.85 -3.07
CA SER A 430 7.94 1.47 -1.65
C SER A 430 6.95 2.29 -0.82
N LEU A 431 6.03 1.62 -0.13
CA LEU A 431 5.08 2.21 0.82
C LEU A 431 5.38 1.68 2.23
N SER A 432 5.46 2.55 3.23
CA SER A 432 5.87 2.17 4.59
C SER A 432 5.24 3.04 5.68
N ASN A 433 5.26 2.57 6.93
CA ASN A 433 4.95 3.37 8.12
C ASN A 433 3.63 4.18 8.02
N ASN A 434 2.48 3.52 7.94
CA ASN A 434 1.17 4.18 7.81
C ASN A 434 1.10 5.10 6.58
N THR A 435 1.33 4.51 5.40
CA THR A 435 1.19 5.20 4.11
C THR A 435 0.03 4.63 3.31
N GLU A 436 -0.78 5.53 2.77
CA GLU A 436 -2.06 5.18 2.18
C GLU A 436 -2.27 5.84 0.82
N VAL A 437 -2.76 5.05 -0.13
CA VAL A 437 -3.24 5.54 -1.42
C VAL A 437 -4.73 5.23 -1.50
N VAL A 438 -5.57 6.26 -1.42
CA VAL A 438 -7.01 6.14 -1.12
C VAL A 438 -7.83 6.74 -2.25
N ALA A 439 -8.72 5.96 -2.86
CA ALA A 439 -9.60 6.38 -3.95
C ALA A 439 -11.08 6.18 -3.58
N SER A 440 -11.48 6.56 -2.37
CA SER A 440 -12.73 6.11 -1.72
C SER A 440 -13.93 7.06 -1.82
N THR A 441 -15.09 6.61 -1.35
CA THR A 441 -16.31 7.40 -1.18
C THR A 441 -16.87 7.27 0.25
N PHE A 442 -17.11 8.43 0.86
CA PHE A 442 -17.73 8.62 2.18
C PHE A 442 -19.12 9.27 2.04
N GLY A 443 -19.41 9.88 0.88
CA GLY A 443 -20.69 10.50 0.52
C GLY A 443 -21.50 9.65 -0.47
N GLN A 444 -21.98 10.28 -1.54
CA GLN A 444 -22.81 9.64 -2.59
C GLN A 444 -22.13 9.70 -3.96
N GLY A 445 -21.82 8.54 -4.53
CA GLY A 445 -21.24 8.34 -5.85
C GLY A 445 -20.07 7.36 -5.79
N ASN A 446 -19.59 6.93 -6.96
CA ASN A 446 -18.63 5.82 -7.04
C ASN A 446 -17.22 6.25 -6.60
N ALA A 447 -16.52 5.30 -5.98
CA ALA A 447 -15.10 5.36 -5.69
C ALA A 447 -14.26 5.34 -7.00
N GLY A 448 -13.00 5.76 -6.89
CA GLY A 448 -12.05 5.82 -8.00
C GLY A 448 -11.23 4.54 -8.13
N ASN A 449 -10.70 4.30 -9.34
CA ASN A 449 -9.79 3.16 -9.58
C ASN A 449 -8.35 3.52 -9.17
N ILE A 450 -7.57 2.51 -8.79
CA ILE A 450 -6.14 2.64 -8.51
C ILE A 450 -5.34 1.79 -9.51
N TYR A 451 -4.45 2.42 -10.26
CA TYR A 451 -3.61 1.77 -11.25
C TYR A 451 -2.13 1.93 -10.89
N ILE A 452 -1.44 0.81 -10.72
CA ILE A 452 -0.02 0.77 -10.37
C ILE A 452 0.75 0.07 -11.49
N TRP A 453 1.64 0.80 -12.16
CA TRP A 453 2.53 0.27 -13.19
C TRP A 453 3.98 0.48 -12.76
N VAL A 454 4.62 -0.61 -12.32
CA VAL A 454 5.98 -0.57 -11.78
C VAL A 454 6.85 -1.56 -12.56
N ASP A 455 7.99 -1.13 -13.10
CA ASP A 455 8.80 -2.01 -13.95
C ASP A 455 9.52 -3.11 -13.15
N ASP A 456 9.90 -2.80 -11.91
CA ASP A 456 10.73 -3.63 -11.04
C ASP A 456 9.92 -4.18 -9.85
N PHE A 457 10.11 -3.67 -8.64
CA PHE A 457 9.46 -4.18 -7.43
C PHE A 457 8.48 -3.20 -6.78
N ILE A 458 7.42 -3.76 -6.20
CA ILE A 458 6.51 -3.08 -5.27
C ILE A 458 6.71 -3.70 -3.89
N SER A 459 6.99 -2.88 -2.88
CA SER A 459 7.11 -3.28 -1.48
C SER A 459 6.16 -2.45 -0.61
N ILE A 460 5.21 -3.11 0.04
CA ILE A 460 4.28 -2.47 0.99
C ILE A 460 4.51 -3.13 2.34
N VAL A 461 4.97 -2.34 3.32
CA VAL A 461 5.38 -2.83 4.64
C VAL A 461 4.69 -2.03 5.74
N ASN A 462 3.81 -2.66 6.50
CA ASN A 462 3.14 -2.02 7.62
C ASN A 462 4.01 -2.09 8.89
N SER A 463 5.13 -1.38 8.87
CA SER A 463 6.18 -1.38 9.91
C SER A 463 5.81 -0.64 11.21
N ASN A 464 4.59 -0.86 11.72
CA ASN A 464 4.11 -0.34 12.99
C ASN A 464 4.85 -0.95 14.18
N LYS A 465 6.05 -0.44 14.45
CA LYS A 465 6.52 -0.35 15.84
C LYS A 465 5.62 0.65 16.53
N GLU A 466 5.00 0.23 17.64
CA GLU A 466 4.20 1.09 18.51
C GLU A 466 4.98 2.38 18.79
N PHE A 467 4.52 3.49 18.22
CA PHE A 467 4.99 4.81 18.64
C PHE A 467 4.24 5.12 19.94
N PRO A 468 4.93 5.22 21.09
CA PRO A 468 4.25 5.51 22.35
C PRO A 468 3.68 6.92 22.28
N ASP A 469 2.34 7.00 22.27
CA ASP A 469 1.50 8.19 22.40
C ASP A 469 2.20 9.51 22.01
N VAL A 470 2.54 9.64 20.72
CA VAL A 470 2.67 10.99 20.15
C VAL A 470 1.27 11.57 20.12
N PRO A 471 0.99 12.69 20.84
CA PRO A 471 -0.35 13.26 20.88
C PRO A 471 -0.65 13.92 19.54
N PHE A 472 -1.10 13.13 18.57
CA PHE A 472 -1.96 13.61 17.49
C PHE A 472 -3.31 13.94 18.13
N SER A 473 -3.38 15.13 18.72
CA SER A 473 -4.49 15.59 19.55
C SER A 473 -5.72 15.99 18.71
N PHE A 474 -6.34 15.01 18.06
CA PHE A 474 -7.69 15.07 17.46
C PHE A 474 -8.33 13.68 17.46
N MET A 475 -8.45 13.05 18.63
CA MET A 475 -9.19 11.79 18.81
C MET A 475 -9.50 11.55 20.30
N GLU A 476 -10.72 11.86 20.71
CA GLU A 476 -11.54 11.14 21.71
C GLU A 476 -12.89 11.88 21.91
N ASP A 477 -13.99 11.11 21.92
CA ASP A 477 -15.37 11.49 22.34
C ASP A 477 -16.09 12.58 21.48
N ASP A 478 -17.21 12.35 20.79
CA ASP A 478 -18.49 11.79 21.28
C ASP A 478 -19.39 11.29 20.10
N SER A 479 -20.27 10.37 20.46
CA SER A 479 -21.23 9.53 19.72
C SER A 479 -22.25 10.19 18.76
N SER A 480 -22.11 11.44 18.30
CA SER A 480 -23.19 12.09 17.52
C SER A 480 -22.83 13.13 16.43
N ALA A 481 -21.58 13.27 16.00
CA ALA A 481 -21.19 14.20 14.92
C ALA A 481 -20.61 13.50 13.66
N PRO A 482 -21.13 13.74 12.44
CA PRO A 482 -20.50 13.30 11.20
C PRO A 482 -19.39 14.27 10.81
N THR A 483 -18.27 14.26 11.54
CA THR A 483 -17.17 15.22 11.33
C THR A 483 -15.78 14.61 11.51
N GLU A 484 -15.62 13.39 10.98
CA GLU A 484 -14.33 12.79 10.68
C GLU A 484 -14.35 12.22 9.26
N VAL A 485 -13.21 12.24 8.58
CA VAL A 485 -13.01 11.45 7.36
C VAL A 485 -13.01 9.98 7.81
N ALA A 486 -14.15 9.31 7.65
CA ALA A 486 -14.50 8.08 8.37
C ALA A 486 -13.77 6.81 7.89
N ILE A 487 -12.44 6.87 7.76
CA ILE A 487 -11.59 5.69 7.57
C ILE A 487 -11.28 5.06 8.94
N ALA A 488 -12.34 4.54 9.57
CA ALA A 488 -12.35 3.85 10.87
C ALA A 488 -11.63 2.47 10.86
N ARG A 489 -10.48 2.39 10.17
CA ARG A 489 -9.53 1.27 10.16
C ARG A 489 -8.05 1.72 10.07
N LEU A 490 -7.75 2.99 9.83
CA LEU A 490 -6.54 3.38 9.10
C LEU A 490 -5.45 4.17 9.86
N ASP A 491 -5.62 4.45 11.14
CA ASP A 491 -4.54 4.92 12.03
C ASP A 491 -3.40 3.87 12.27
N SER A 492 -3.35 2.80 11.47
CA SER A 492 -2.35 1.72 11.57
C SER A 492 -2.24 0.79 10.34
N SER A 493 -2.64 1.20 9.13
CA SER A 493 -2.44 0.36 7.93
C SER A 493 -1.55 1.04 6.90
N THR A 494 -0.91 0.23 6.05
CA THR A 494 -0.11 0.71 4.92
C THR A 494 -0.59 -0.03 3.67
N GLY A 495 -1.05 0.70 2.67
CA GLY A 495 -1.82 0.04 1.62
C GLY A 495 -2.42 0.91 0.50
N LEU A 496 -3.17 0.22 -0.35
CA LEU A 496 -3.97 0.79 -1.44
C LEU A 496 -5.45 0.51 -1.15
N PHE A 497 -6.30 1.53 -1.18
CA PHE A 497 -7.69 1.43 -0.72
C PHE A 497 -8.64 2.10 -1.72
N SER A 498 -9.57 1.35 -2.30
CA SER A 498 -10.73 1.91 -3.00
C SER A 498 -11.99 1.41 -2.30
N THR A 499 -12.59 2.26 -1.47
CA THR A 499 -13.64 1.82 -0.53
C THR A 499 -14.92 2.63 -0.64
N VAL A 500 -16.03 1.99 -0.29
CA VAL A 500 -17.34 2.62 -0.05
C VAL A 500 -17.59 2.53 1.44
N GLU A 501 -17.44 3.64 2.16
CA GLU A 501 -17.44 3.63 3.62
C GLU A 501 -18.84 3.50 4.23
N LYS A 502 -18.89 3.23 5.54
CA LYS A 502 -20.14 3.01 6.26
C LYS A 502 -21.04 4.26 6.16
N GLY A 503 -22.26 4.08 5.64
CA GLY A 503 -23.21 5.17 5.37
C GLY A 503 -23.10 5.78 3.97
N ALA A 504 -22.00 5.56 3.24
CA ALA A 504 -21.84 5.99 1.87
C ALA A 504 -22.74 5.20 0.90
N VAL A 505 -22.93 5.73 -0.32
CA VAL A 505 -23.69 5.10 -1.41
C VAL A 505 -22.88 5.18 -2.70
N GLY A 506 -22.51 4.04 -3.27
CA GLY A 506 -21.70 3.97 -4.49
C GLY A 506 -21.03 2.62 -4.64
N ASN A 507 -20.37 2.37 -5.77
CA ASN A 507 -19.55 1.16 -5.96
C ASN A 507 -18.08 1.47 -5.66
N ALA A 508 -17.36 0.47 -5.13
CA ALA A 508 -15.92 0.54 -4.97
C ALA A 508 -15.22 0.40 -6.34
N GLY A 509 -14.04 1.02 -6.48
CA GLY A 509 -13.26 1.00 -7.72
C GLY A 509 -12.38 -0.24 -7.85
N ASP A 510 -11.96 -0.51 -9.08
CA ASP A 510 -11.01 -1.58 -9.39
C ASP A 510 -9.58 -1.16 -9.01
N ILE A 511 -8.77 -2.11 -8.53
CA ILE A 511 -7.33 -1.96 -8.33
C ILE A 511 -6.58 -2.86 -9.32
N GLU A 512 -5.68 -2.27 -10.10
CA GLU A 512 -4.92 -2.98 -11.12
C GLU A 512 -3.41 -2.72 -10.99
N ILE A 513 -2.62 -3.80 -10.93
CA ILE A 513 -1.20 -3.76 -10.57
C ILE A 513 -0.37 -4.58 -11.56
N TYR A 514 0.66 -3.96 -12.10
CA TYR A 514 1.70 -4.62 -12.90
C TYR A 514 3.06 -4.42 -12.23
N SER A 515 3.83 -5.51 -12.11
CA SER A 515 5.19 -5.50 -11.55
C SER A 515 6.06 -6.65 -12.07
N ARG A 516 7.35 -6.65 -11.74
CA ARG A 516 8.17 -7.87 -11.74
C ARG A 516 7.91 -8.66 -10.45
N THR A 517 7.95 -7.98 -9.31
CA THR A 517 7.65 -8.57 -8.00
C THR A 517 6.77 -7.68 -7.13
N LEU A 518 5.79 -8.27 -6.45
CA LEU A 518 4.96 -7.62 -5.42
C LEU A 518 5.19 -8.29 -4.05
N SER A 519 5.41 -7.47 -3.01
CA SER A 519 5.55 -7.93 -1.63
C SER A 519 4.67 -7.12 -0.68
N LEU A 520 3.86 -7.80 0.13
CA LEU A 520 3.06 -7.23 1.22
C LEU A 520 3.47 -7.91 2.53
N SER A 521 3.94 -7.15 3.53
CA SER A 521 4.31 -7.69 4.84
C SER A 521 3.73 -6.91 6.04
N ASP A 522 3.66 -7.61 7.17
CA ASP A 522 3.39 -7.06 8.51
C ASP A 522 2.01 -6.41 8.68
N GLY A 523 1.02 -6.88 7.92
CA GLY A 523 -0.34 -6.32 7.85
C GLY A 523 -0.49 -5.20 6.84
N ALA A 524 0.23 -5.29 5.71
CA ALA A 524 0.05 -4.43 4.56
C ALA A 524 -1.12 -4.90 3.69
N GLU A 525 -1.97 -3.98 3.23
CA GLU A 525 -3.26 -4.33 2.63
C GLU A 525 -3.46 -3.68 1.25
N ILE A 526 -4.10 -4.40 0.33
CA ILE A 526 -4.61 -3.85 -0.94
C ILE A 526 -6.10 -4.21 -0.99
N GLN A 527 -6.98 -3.22 -0.86
CA GLN A 527 -8.40 -3.42 -0.60
C GLN A 527 -9.32 -2.73 -1.59
N SER A 528 -10.28 -3.47 -2.14
CA SER A 528 -11.49 -2.91 -2.73
C SER A 528 -12.69 -3.37 -1.89
N LEU A 529 -13.25 -2.47 -1.09
CA LEU A 529 -14.09 -2.84 0.06
C LEU A 529 -15.37 -2.02 0.11
N THR A 530 -16.51 -2.68 0.27
CA THR A 530 -17.80 -2.00 0.43
C THR A 530 -18.41 -2.27 1.81
N ARG A 531 -18.42 -1.23 2.65
CA ARG A 531 -19.11 -1.15 3.96
C ARG A 531 -20.43 -0.38 3.87
N GLY A 532 -20.53 0.58 2.95
CA GLY A 532 -21.77 1.28 2.59
C GLY A 532 -22.60 0.54 1.55
N ASN A 533 -23.47 1.27 0.86
CA ASN A 533 -24.42 0.70 -0.12
C ASN A 533 -23.81 0.64 -1.53
N GLY A 534 -23.47 -0.57 -1.99
CA GLY A 534 -23.18 -0.86 -3.40
C GLY A 534 -22.45 -2.19 -3.61
N LYS A 535 -21.73 -2.28 -4.73
CA LYS A 535 -20.85 -3.41 -5.09
C LYS A 535 -19.40 -3.15 -4.69
N ALA A 536 -18.63 -4.19 -4.37
CA ALA A 536 -17.17 -4.11 -4.28
C ALA A 536 -16.51 -4.17 -5.68
N GLY A 537 -15.33 -3.55 -5.82
CA GLY A 537 -14.53 -3.54 -7.05
C GLY A 537 -13.53 -4.69 -7.10
N ASN A 538 -12.96 -4.94 -8.28
CA ASN A 538 -12.09 -6.08 -8.52
C ASN A 538 -10.62 -5.76 -8.23
N ILE A 539 -9.82 -6.76 -7.87
CA ILE A 539 -8.36 -6.63 -7.76
C ILE A 539 -7.69 -7.49 -8.84
N ARG A 540 -6.81 -6.90 -9.65
CA ARG A 540 -6.02 -7.61 -10.67
C ARG A 540 -4.52 -7.36 -10.45
N VAL A 541 -3.76 -8.43 -10.24
CA VAL A 541 -2.31 -8.39 -10.07
C VAL A 541 -1.65 -9.23 -11.16
N ASN A 542 -0.73 -8.61 -11.91
CA ASN A 542 0.13 -9.25 -12.89
C ASN A 542 1.60 -8.96 -12.52
N ALA A 543 2.25 -9.93 -11.86
CA ALA A 543 3.62 -9.81 -11.40
C ALA A 543 4.50 -10.86 -12.10
N SER A 544 5.37 -10.46 -13.03
CA SER A 544 6.01 -11.42 -13.96
C SER A 544 6.85 -12.51 -13.27
N GLU A 545 7.43 -12.25 -12.11
CA GLU A 545 8.21 -13.23 -11.33
C GLU A 545 7.48 -13.74 -10.09
N SER A 546 7.09 -12.87 -9.14
CA SER A 546 6.47 -13.33 -7.88
C SER A 546 5.53 -12.36 -7.20
N VAL A 547 4.57 -12.92 -6.45
CA VAL A 547 3.77 -12.23 -5.43
C VAL A 547 4.03 -12.92 -4.09
N ASN A 548 4.43 -12.17 -3.06
CA ASN A 548 4.69 -12.69 -1.73
C ASN A 548 3.85 -11.92 -0.70
N LEU A 549 2.99 -12.62 0.03
CA LEU A 549 2.13 -12.09 1.10
C LEU A 549 2.54 -12.74 2.42
N SER A 550 2.85 -11.95 3.46
CA SER A 550 3.28 -12.50 4.75
C SER A 550 2.84 -11.70 5.97
N GLY A 551 2.48 -12.39 7.05
CA GLY A 551 2.26 -11.76 8.35
C GLY A 551 0.94 -11.01 8.50
N PHE A 552 0.86 -10.28 9.61
CA PHE A 552 -0.28 -9.47 10.05
C PHE A 552 0.23 -8.31 10.91
N SER A 553 -0.57 -7.26 11.09
CA SER A 553 -0.20 -6.08 11.89
C SER A 553 -0.35 -6.34 13.38
N PRO A 554 0.23 -5.48 14.26
CA PRO A 554 0.02 -5.57 15.71
C PRO A 554 -1.45 -5.48 16.14
N LYS A 555 -2.34 -4.89 15.33
CA LYS A 555 -3.81 -4.87 15.55
C LYS A 555 -4.54 -6.09 14.96
N GLY A 556 -3.82 -7.10 14.45
CA GLY A 556 -4.36 -8.37 13.98
C GLY A 556 -4.78 -8.43 12.51
N PHE A 557 -4.76 -7.32 11.76
CA PHE A 557 -5.08 -7.30 10.32
C PHE A 557 -4.06 -8.09 9.50
N SER A 558 -4.50 -9.08 8.74
CA SER A 558 -3.63 -9.90 7.89
C SER A 558 -3.11 -9.15 6.67
N SER A 559 -1.85 -9.36 6.28
CA SER A 559 -1.36 -8.87 4.99
C SER A 559 -2.16 -9.52 3.86
N GLY A 560 -2.61 -8.76 2.87
CA GLY A 560 -3.41 -9.39 1.80
C GLY A 560 -3.96 -8.52 0.69
N LEU A 561 -4.46 -9.21 -0.33
CA LEU A 561 -5.31 -8.63 -1.38
C LEU A 561 -6.76 -8.99 -1.03
N ILE A 562 -7.61 -7.98 -0.79
CA ILE A 562 -8.93 -8.17 -0.17
C ILE A 562 -10.00 -7.43 -0.99
N SER A 563 -10.84 -8.16 -1.72
CA SER A 563 -12.02 -7.61 -2.39
C SER A 563 -13.29 -8.12 -1.70
N SER A 564 -13.91 -7.34 -0.81
CA SER A 564 -15.02 -7.88 -0.01
C SER A 564 -16.16 -6.90 0.27
N THR A 565 -17.29 -7.50 0.64
CA THR A 565 -18.51 -6.83 1.09
C THR A 565 -18.68 -7.06 2.58
N GLU A 566 -18.84 -5.97 3.34
CA GLU A 566 -19.09 -6.00 4.78
C GLU A 566 -20.58 -5.73 5.07
N GLN A 567 -20.97 -5.73 6.35
CA GLN A 567 -22.36 -5.48 6.75
C GLN A 567 -22.81 -4.06 6.32
N GLY A 568 -23.75 -4.00 5.37
CA GLY A 568 -24.22 -2.76 4.74
C GLY A 568 -24.20 -2.83 3.21
N ALA A 569 -23.35 -3.67 2.63
CA ALA A 569 -23.29 -3.87 1.19
C ALA A 569 -24.61 -4.43 0.61
N THR A 570 -25.10 -3.79 -0.45
CA THR A 570 -26.38 -4.10 -1.10
C THR A 570 -26.23 -4.92 -2.39
N ASP A 571 -25.02 -5.06 -2.90
CA ASP A 571 -24.64 -5.93 -4.02
C ASP A 571 -23.44 -6.82 -3.65
N SER A 572 -22.89 -7.53 -4.63
CA SER A 572 -21.95 -8.64 -4.50
C SER A 572 -20.49 -8.20 -4.31
N GLY A 573 -19.65 -9.14 -3.88
CA GLY A 573 -18.19 -8.98 -3.87
C GLY A 573 -17.58 -8.75 -5.25
N GLY A 574 -16.36 -8.23 -5.29
CA GLY A 574 -15.55 -8.11 -6.49
C GLY A 574 -14.62 -9.32 -6.65
N ASP A 575 -14.21 -9.61 -7.87
CA ASP A 575 -13.31 -10.75 -8.12
C ASP A 575 -11.84 -10.37 -7.85
N VAL A 576 -11.02 -11.34 -7.45
CA VAL A 576 -9.56 -11.18 -7.36
C VAL A 576 -8.85 -12.10 -8.36
N THR A 577 -7.98 -11.53 -9.19
CA THR A 577 -7.17 -12.27 -10.16
C THR A 577 -5.68 -12.02 -9.92
N VAL A 578 -4.91 -13.09 -9.74
CA VAL A 578 -3.44 -13.04 -9.61
C VAL A 578 -2.80 -13.86 -10.72
N THR A 579 -1.91 -13.24 -11.49
CA THR A 579 -1.09 -13.90 -12.51
C THR A 579 0.38 -13.66 -12.20
N THR A 580 1.16 -14.71 -11.92
CA THR A 580 2.57 -14.56 -11.52
C THR A 580 3.41 -15.83 -11.64
N GLY A 581 4.73 -15.73 -11.82
CA GLY A 581 5.62 -16.90 -11.83
C GLY A 581 5.53 -17.74 -10.54
N THR A 582 5.44 -17.11 -9.37
CA THR A 582 5.24 -17.81 -8.08
C THR A 582 4.40 -16.97 -7.11
N LEU A 583 3.32 -17.55 -6.58
CA LEU A 583 2.53 -16.96 -5.50
C LEU A 583 2.87 -17.63 -4.17
N ARG A 584 3.32 -16.84 -3.19
CA ARG A 584 3.53 -17.27 -1.79
C ARG A 584 2.60 -16.52 -0.86
N ILE A 585 1.91 -17.24 0.01
CA ILE A 585 1.10 -16.69 1.10
C ILE A 585 1.51 -17.43 2.37
N SER A 586 1.95 -16.68 3.39
CA SER A 586 2.57 -17.25 4.60
C SER A 586 2.17 -16.52 5.88
N ASN A 587 2.36 -17.15 7.04
CA ASN A 587 2.27 -16.51 8.36
C ASN A 587 0.95 -15.74 8.58
N GLY A 588 -0.19 -16.39 8.32
CA GLY A 588 -1.53 -15.78 8.49
C GLY A 588 -2.00 -14.79 7.40
N ALA A 589 -1.19 -14.52 6.37
CA ALA A 589 -1.59 -13.66 5.25
C ALA A 589 -2.73 -14.25 4.38
N VAL A 590 -3.44 -13.41 3.62
CA VAL A 590 -4.66 -13.79 2.90
C VAL A 590 -4.74 -13.28 1.45
N LEU A 591 -5.39 -14.07 0.61
CA LEU A 591 -5.99 -13.66 -0.66
C LEU A 591 -7.51 -13.84 -0.52
N SER A 592 -8.28 -12.75 -0.48
CA SER A 592 -9.65 -12.76 0.01
C SER A 592 -10.64 -12.12 -0.97
N ALA A 593 -11.73 -12.83 -1.27
CA ALA A 593 -12.89 -12.31 -2.00
C ALA A 593 -14.22 -12.56 -1.25
N ARG A 594 -14.15 -12.56 0.08
CA ARG A 594 -15.25 -12.96 1.00
C ARG A 594 -16.47 -12.05 0.95
N THR A 595 -17.55 -12.51 1.59
CA THR A 595 -18.72 -11.66 1.93
C THR A 595 -19.13 -11.81 3.40
N ARG A 596 -19.47 -10.69 4.04
CA ARG A 596 -20.21 -10.61 5.31
C ARG A 596 -21.59 -9.97 5.15
N SER A 597 -22.06 -9.77 3.91
CA SER A 597 -23.41 -9.26 3.61
C SER A 597 -24.35 -10.38 3.16
N GLY A 598 -25.65 -10.10 3.09
CA GLY A 598 -26.64 -11.01 2.48
C GLY A 598 -26.55 -11.06 0.95
N LYS A 599 -25.35 -10.93 0.38
CA LYS A 599 -25.03 -10.89 -1.05
C LYS A 599 -23.79 -11.74 -1.31
N ASN A 600 -23.67 -12.27 -2.52
CA ASN A 600 -22.67 -13.28 -2.85
C ASN A 600 -21.23 -12.71 -2.79
N GLY A 601 -20.29 -13.56 -2.38
CA GLY A 601 -18.85 -13.25 -2.44
C GLY A 601 -18.32 -13.22 -3.88
N GLY A 602 -17.13 -12.64 -4.04
CA GLY A 602 -16.40 -12.64 -5.31
C GLY A 602 -15.62 -13.93 -5.54
N ASN A 603 -15.18 -14.15 -6.78
CA ASN A 603 -14.37 -15.30 -7.15
C ASN A 603 -12.88 -14.98 -7.07
N ILE A 604 -12.05 -16.00 -6.88
CA ILE A 604 -10.59 -15.88 -6.95
C ILE A 604 -10.05 -16.74 -8.10
N THR A 605 -9.22 -16.15 -8.95
CA THR A 605 -8.46 -16.86 -9.99
C THR A 605 -6.96 -16.65 -9.81
N VAL A 606 -6.21 -17.74 -9.66
CA VAL A 606 -4.74 -17.74 -9.59
C VAL A 606 -4.18 -18.47 -10.80
N ASN A 607 -3.37 -17.79 -11.60
CA ASN A 607 -2.58 -18.39 -12.68
C ASN A 607 -1.10 -18.26 -12.31
N THR A 608 -0.41 -19.39 -12.11
CA THR A 608 0.99 -19.37 -11.67
C THR A 608 1.80 -20.56 -12.16
N ASN A 609 3.11 -20.59 -11.92
CA ASN A 609 3.86 -21.84 -12.02
C ASN A 609 3.81 -22.60 -10.68
N THR A 610 4.04 -21.89 -9.58
CA THR A 610 4.12 -22.46 -8.23
C THR A 610 3.25 -21.67 -7.25
N LEU A 611 2.34 -22.36 -6.56
CA LEU A 611 1.58 -21.84 -5.42
C LEU A 611 2.11 -22.43 -4.12
N GLN A 612 2.44 -21.59 -3.13
CA GLN A 612 2.81 -22.00 -1.78
C GLN A 612 1.94 -21.30 -0.74
N LEU A 613 1.20 -22.10 0.04
CA LEU A 613 0.39 -21.63 1.17
C LEU A 613 0.97 -22.26 2.44
N THR A 614 1.64 -21.46 3.27
CA THR A 614 2.36 -21.99 4.45
C THR A 614 1.97 -21.28 5.74
N ASP A 615 2.11 -21.95 6.89
CA ASP A 615 2.03 -21.34 8.23
C ASP A 615 0.78 -20.44 8.44
N GLY A 616 -0.37 -20.95 8.01
CA GLY A 616 -1.65 -20.25 8.07
C GLY A 616 -1.93 -19.25 6.94
N GLY A 617 -1.15 -19.24 5.86
CA GLY A 617 -1.46 -18.51 4.63
C GLY A 617 -2.65 -19.10 3.87
N GLN A 618 -3.58 -18.27 3.39
CA GLN A 618 -4.89 -18.72 2.87
C GLN A 618 -5.31 -18.05 1.55
N ILE A 619 -6.12 -18.76 0.76
CA ILE A 619 -6.96 -18.21 -0.31
C ILE A 619 -8.42 -18.48 0.06
N LEU A 620 -9.26 -17.44 0.17
CA LEU A 620 -10.62 -17.60 0.69
C LEU A 620 -11.69 -16.73 -0.01
N THR A 621 -12.85 -17.32 -0.23
CA THR A 621 -14.07 -16.69 -0.79
C THR A 621 -15.27 -16.82 0.16
N SER A 622 -15.01 -17.23 1.41
CA SER A 622 -16.03 -17.67 2.37
C SER A 622 -17.12 -16.63 2.64
N SER A 623 -18.33 -17.10 2.91
CA SER A 623 -19.46 -16.28 3.37
C SER A 623 -19.67 -16.41 4.87
N PHE A 624 -19.96 -15.29 5.53
CA PHE A 624 -20.30 -15.20 6.96
C PHE A 624 -21.76 -14.78 7.20
N SER A 625 -22.59 -14.76 6.17
CA SER A 625 -24.01 -14.39 6.22
C SER A 625 -24.80 -15.17 5.17
N SER A 626 -26.02 -14.74 4.81
CA SER A 626 -26.91 -15.43 3.87
C SER A 626 -26.51 -15.33 2.39
N GLY A 627 -25.43 -14.62 2.05
CA GLY A 627 -24.82 -14.65 0.71
C GLY A 627 -24.13 -15.99 0.43
N SER A 628 -24.10 -16.45 -0.83
CA SER A 628 -23.31 -17.63 -1.21
C SER A 628 -21.82 -17.29 -1.32
N ALA A 629 -20.95 -18.25 -1.02
CA ALA A 629 -19.51 -18.09 -1.20
C ALA A 629 -19.11 -18.11 -2.68
N GLY A 630 -18.07 -17.36 -3.05
CA GLY A 630 -17.54 -17.33 -4.42
C GLY A 630 -16.65 -18.53 -4.74
N ASN A 631 -16.24 -18.70 -6.00
CA ASN A 631 -15.44 -19.84 -6.44
C ASN A 631 -13.92 -19.54 -6.40
N ILE A 632 -13.10 -20.56 -6.17
CA ILE A 632 -11.63 -20.49 -6.26
C ILE A 632 -11.16 -21.35 -7.44
N THR A 633 -10.39 -20.76 -8.35
CA THR A 633 -9.71 -21.47 -9.45
C THR A 633 -8.21 -21.27 -9.36
N VAL A 634 -7.44 -22.36 -9.30
CA VAL A 634 -5.97 -22.34 -9.28
C VAL A 634 -5.45 -23.12 -10.49
N ASN A 635 -4.73 -22.43 -11.37
CA ASN A 635 -3.99 -23.02 -12.49
C ASN A 635 -2.50 -22.85 -12.22
N ALA A 636 -1.86 -23.88 -11.67
CA ALA A 636 -0.42 -23.96 -11.49
C ALA A 636 0.21 -24.76 -12.64
N THR A 637 1.20 -24.22 -13.36
CA THR A 637 1.87 -25.01 -14.42
C THR A 637 2.81 -26.08 -13.86
N ASP A 638 3.28 -25.90 -12.62
CA ASP A 638 4.13 -26.85 -11.90
C ASP A 638 3.45 -27.38 -10.63
N SER A 639 3.44 -26.62 -9.52
CA SER A 639 3.12 -27.20 -8.21
C SER A 639 2.21 -26.35 -7.32
N VAL A 640 1.37 -27.03 -6.54
CA VAL A 640 0.61 -26.46 -5.41
C VAL A 640 1.08 -27.16 -4.14
N HIS A 641 1.58 -26.38 -3.17
CA HIS A 641 2.02 -26.86 -1.87
C HIS A 641 1.27 -26.11 -0.76
N ILE A 642 0.60 -26.85 0.13
CA ILE A 642 -0.21 -26.31 1.23
C ILE A 642 0.23 -26.98 2.53
N SER A 643 0.74 -26.22 3.51
CA SER A 643 1.22 -26.81 4.77
C SER A 643 1.20 -25.91 5.99
N GLY A 644 0.88 -26.47 7.16
CA GLY A 644 0.97 -25.79 8.45
C GLY A 644 -0.26 -24.95 8.80
N SER A 645 -0.15 -24.25 9.92
CA SER A 645 -1.23 -23.45 10.50
C SER A 645 -0.67 -22.27 11.30
N ASP A 646 -1.41 -21.17 11.35
CA ASP A 646 -1.12 -20.02 12.20
C ASP A 646 -1.50 -20.34 13.66
N GLY A 647 -0.48 -20.63 14.48
CA GLY A 647 -0.64 -20.87 15.90
C GLY A 647 -1.10 -19.65 16.72
N THR A 648 -1.07 -18.44 16.15
CA THR A 648 -1.54 -17.20 16.81
C THR A 648 -3.01 -16.91 16.55
N PHE A 649 -3.63 -17.55 15.55
CA PHE A 649 -4.98 -17.26 15.07
C PHE A 649 -6.02 -17.13 16.20
N SER A 650 -6.08 -18.11 17.11
CA SER A 650 -7.05 -18.10 18.21
C SER A 650 -6.86 -16.91 19.16
N ALA A 651 -5.62 -16.57 19.49
CA ALA A 651 -5.30 -15.43 20.36
C ALA A 651 -5.61 -14.10 19.65
N ARG A 652 -5.28 -13.95 18.35
CA ARG A 652 -5.67 -12.78 17.56
C ARG A 652 -7.19 -12.62 17.51
N ARG A 653 -7.94 -13.70 17.30
CA ARG A 653 -9.41 -13.66 17.22
C ARG A 653 -10.09 -13.35 18.56
N GLU A 654 -9.48 -13.81 19.67
CA GLU A 654 -9.92 -13.47 21.03
C GLU A 654 -9.63 -11.99 21.36
N GLN A 655 -8.47 -11.47 20.96
CA GLN A 655 -8.05 -10.10 21.24
C GLN A 655 -8.73 -9.03 20.37
N PHE A 656 -8.87 -9.28 19.05
CA PHE A 656 -9.31 -8.29 18.06
C PHE A 656 -10.68 -8.59 17.44
N GLY A 657 -11.30 -9.71 17.81
CA GLY A 657 -12.57 -10.16 17.24
C GLY A 657 -12.45 -10.79 15.85
N GLY A 658 -13.53 -11.47 15.43
CA GLY A 658 -13.63 -12.10 14.11
C GLY A 658 -13.87 -11.14 12.95
N GLU A 659 -14.12 -9.85 13.22
CA GLU A 659 -14.25 -8.83 12.18
C GLU A 659 -12.89 -8.36 11.63
N THR A 660 -11.89 -8.30 12.51
CA THR A 660 -10.51 -7.83 12.26
C THR A 660 -9.61 -8.92 11.70
N VAL A 661 -9.74 -10.15 12.20
CA VAL A 661 -8.94 -11.28 11.75
C VAL A 661 -9.60 -11.90 10.52
N ASP A 662 -8.96 -11.72 9.36
CA ASP A 662 -9.54 -12.11 8.08
C ASP A 662 -9.54 -13.61 7.78
N ASN A 663 -8.73 -14.38 8.53
CA ASN A 663 -8.52 -15.80 8.31
C ASN A 663 -9.75 -16.66 8.64
N ASP A 664 -10.02 -17.65 7.78
CA ASP A 664 -11.05 -18.65 7.99
C ASP A 664 -10.47 -19.88 8.75
N GLY A 665 -10.18 -19.68 10.04
CA GLY A 665 -9.46 -20.66 10.86
C GLY A 665 -7.95 -20.55 10.75
N SER A 666 -7.21 -21.40 11.48
CA SER A 666 -5.75 -21.37 11.57
C SER A 666 -5.02 -22.00 10.38
N ASN A 667 -5.62 -22.96 9.68
CA ASN A 667 -4.90 -23.82 8.74
C ASN A 667 -4.55 -23.09 7.44
N SER A 668 -3.40 -23.43 6.84
CA SER A 668 -3.14 -23.07 5.44
C SER A 668 -4.08 -23.81 4.50
N GLY A 669 -4.62 -23.10 3.50
CA GLY A 669 -5.58 -23.74 2.60
C GLY A 669 -6.34 -22.87 1.61
N LEU A 670 -7.19 -23.55 0.86
CA LEU A 670 -8.19 -22.99 -0.04
C LEU A 670 -9.58 -23.13 0.61
N PHE A 671 -10.31 -22.03 0.77
CA PHE A 671 -11.55 -21.99 1.56
C PHE A 671 -12.69 -21.26 0.82
N ALA A 672 -13.69 -22.01 0.35
CA ALA A 672 -14.89 -21.46 -0.27
C ALA A 672 -16.14 -21.82 0.57
N ARG A 673 -16.08 -21.51 1.87
CA ARG A 673 -17.04 -22.02 2.88
C ARG A 673 -18.20 -21.09 3.16
N VAL A 674 -19.21 -21.62 3.84
CA VAL A 674 -20.20 -20.81 4.59
C VAL A 674 -19.98 -21.03 6.08
N ARG A 675 -19.91 -19.93 6.85
CA ARG A 675 -19.61 -19.90 8.28
C ARG A 675 -20.71 -19.29 9.15
N GLY A 676 -21.77 -18.75 8.55
CA GLY A 676 -22.96 -18.30 9.28
C GLY A 676 -23.87 -19.46 9.68
N ASP A 677 -24.87 -19.16 10.51
CA ASP A 677 -25.99 -20.06 10.84
C ASP A 677 -27.11 -20.02 9.77
N GLU A 678 -27.06 -19.02 8.89
CA GLU A 678 -27.98 -18.84 7.76
C GLU A 678 -27.76 -19.90 6.68
N THR A 679 -28.83 -20.26 5.96
CA THR A 679 -28.73 -21.21 4.84
C THR A 679 -28.12 -20.53 3.62
N ALA A 680 -26.92 -20.97 3.23
CA ALA A 680 -26.23 -20.50 2.04
C ALA A 680 -25.34 -21.59 1.43
N ASN A 681 -25.06 -21.45 0.15
CA ASN A 681 -24.29 -22.45 -0.59
C ASN A 681 -22.80 -22.12 -0.56
N ALA A 682 -21.98 -23.15 -0.36
CA ALA A 682 -20.54 -23.05 -0.45
C ALA A 682 -20.07 -23.02 -1.92
N GLY A 683 -18.91 -22.41 -2.15
CA GLY A 683 -18.37 -22.18 -3.49
C GLY A 683 -17.59 -23.38 -4.04
N LYS A 684 -17.34 -23.39 -5.35
CA LYS A 684 -16.52 -24.41 -6.00
C LYS A 684 -15.02 -24.13 -5.82
N ILE A 685 -14.21 -25.17 -5.64
CA ILE A 685 -12.75 -25.11 -5.77
C ILE A 685 -12.31 -25.96 -6.96
N GLU A 686 -11.53 -25.40 -7.88
CA GLU A 686 -10.87 -26.13 -8.96
C GLU A 686 -9.35 -25.89 -8.94
N VAL A 687 -8.57 -26.96 -8.91
CA VAL A 687 -7.09 -26.90 -8.90
C VAL A 687 -6.53 -27.76 -10.03
N ASN A 688 -5.74 -27.15 -10.90
CA ASN A 688 -5.00 -27.82 -11.97
C ASN A 688 -3.49 -27.61 -11.73
N ALA A 689 -2.72 -28.69 -11.62
CA ALA A 689 -1.27 -28.64 -11.37
C ALA A 689 -0.52 -29.82 -12.00
N ARG A 690 0.82 -29.81 -12.05
CA ARG A 690 1.60 -31.04 -12.27
C ARG A 690 1.63 -31.89 -10.99
N SER A 691 1.76 -31.25 -9.83
CA SER A 691 1.69 -31.92 -8.51
C SER A 691 0.95 -31.07 -7.47
N ILE A 692 0.11 -31.72 -6.66
CA ILE A 692 -0.56 -31.11 -5.49
C ILE A 692 -0.07 -31.82 -4.24
N GLU A 693 0.36 -31.05 -3.24
CA GLU A 693 0.86 -31.55 -1.96
C GLU A 693 0.19 -30.81 -0.80
N LEU A 694 -0.50 -31.56 0.06
CA LEU A 694 -1.07 -31.09 1.32
C LEU A 694 -0.36 -31.81 2.47
N ASN A 695 0.33 -31.07 3.33
CA ASN A 695 1.03 -31.63 4.50
C ASN A 695 0.60 -30.92 5.78
N ASN A 696 0.68 -31.60 6.93
CA ASN A 696 0.66 -30.97 8.27
C ASN A 696 -0.45 -29.91 8.43
N GLN A 697 -1.71 -30.34 8.43
CA GLN A 697 -2.92 -29.53 8.51
C GLN A 697 -3.26 -28.71 7.25
N GLY A 698 -2.50 -28.86 6.15
CA GLY A 698 -2.88 -28.28 4.86
C GLY A 698 -4.28 -28.74 4.43
N THR A 699 -5.15 -27.79 4.07
CA THR A 699 -6.60 -28.01 3.92
C THR A 699 -7.13 -27.48 2.58
N ILE A 700 -8.08 -28.19 1.94
CA ILE A 700 -8.96 -27.66 0.89
C ILE A 700 -10.41 -27.88 1.33
N SER A 701 -11.22 -26.82 1.44
CA SER A 701 -12.56 -26.92 2.03
C SER A 701 -13.65 -26.06 1.36
N THR A 702 -14.80 -26.69 1.15
CA THR A 702 -16.05 -26.14 0.60
C THR A 702 -17.25 -26.45 1.51
N GLU A 703 -17.00 -26.47 2.82
CA GLU A 703 -17.99 -26.77 3.86
C GLU A 703 -19.08 -25.69 4.01
N THR A 704 -20.30 -26.10 4.38
CA THR A 704 -21.41 -25.21 4.79
C THR A 704 -22.11 -25.72 6.05
N THR A 705 -22.50 -24.80 6.95
CA THR A 705 -23.34 -25.09 8.13
C THR A 705 -24.75 -25.53 7.74
N SER A 706 -25.31 -24.99 6.65
CA SER A 706 -26.68 -25.24 6.17
C SER A 706 -26.79 -24.88 4.69
N GLY A 707 -27.38 -25.76 3.87
CA GLY A 707 -27.47 -25.61 2.41
C GLY A 707 -26.62 -26.60 1.62
N GLU A 708 -26.28 -26.28 0.37
CA GLU A 708 -25.49 -27.16 -0.51
C GLU A 708 -23.98 -26.98 -0.27
N GLY A 709 -23.28 -28.08 -0.02
CA GLY A 709 -21.81 -28.14 0.02
C GLY A 709 -21.21 -27.88 -1.36
N GLY A 710 -20.09 -27.15 -1.40
CA GLY A 710 -19.46 -26.75 -2.65
C GLY A 710 -18.66 -27.88 -3.29
N ASN A 711 -18.56 -27.90 -4.61
CA ASN A 711 -17.85 -28.96 -5.33
C ASN A 711 -16.33 -28.71 -5.37
N ILE A 712 -15.53 -29.77 -5.23
CA ILE A 712 -14.07 -29.72 -5.35
C ILE A 712 -13.63 -30.53 -6.56
N LYS A 713 -12.78 -29.97 -7.43
CA LYS A 713 -12.16 -30.67 -8.55
C LYS A 713 -10.64 -30.50 -8.52
N LEU A 714 -9.90 -31.60 -8.49
CA LEU A 714 -8.43 -31.61 -8.49
C LEU A 714 -7.91 -32.39 -9.71
N THR A 715 -7.07 -31.76 -10.53
CA THR A 715 -6.40 -32.37 -11.68
C THR A 715 -4.88 -32.26 -11.52
N ALA A 716 -4.17 -33.37 -11.29
CA ALA A 716 -2.70 -33.36 -11.21
C ALA A 716 -2.07 -34.72 -11.48
N ARG A 717 -0.79 -34.78 -11.91
CA ARG A 717 -0.12 -36.09 -12.09
C ARG A 717 0.02 -36.83 -10.76
N SER A 718 0.45 -36.12 -9.72
CA SER A 718 0.59 -36.68 -8.38
C SER A 718 -0.13 -35.82 -7.35
N ILE A 719 -0.90 -36.46 -6.48
CA ILE A 719 -1.53 -35.82 -5.32
C ILE A 719 -1.03 -36.53 -4.06
N LEU A 720 -0.42 -35.78 -3.13
CA LEU A 720 0.06 -36.27 -1.84
C LEU A 720 -0.69 -35.55 -0.71
N LEU A 721 -1.22 -36.32 0.24
CA LEU A 721 -1.77 -35.85 1.50
C LEU A 721 -1.03 -36.52 2.66
N ARG A 722 -0.59 -35.73 3.65
CA ARG A 722 -0.03 -36.23 4.92
C ARG A 722 -0.55 -35.41 6.10
N ASN A 723 -1.36 -36.00 6.98
CA ASN A 723 -2.02 -35.29 8.08
C ASN A 723 -2.79 -34.05 7.60
N SER A 724 -3.64 -34.24 6.58
CA SER A 724 -4.21 -33.17 5.75
C SER A 724 -5.58 -33.56 5.19
N SER A 725 -6.42 -32.56 4.88
CA SER A 725 -7.84 -32.78 4.54
C SER A 725 -8.30 -32.10 3.24
N ILE A 726 -9.21 -32.78 2.53
CA ILE A 726 -10.04 -32.27 1.44
C ILE A 726 -11.50 -32.51 1.86
N THR A 727 -12.31 -31.46 2.02
CA THR A 727 -13.65 -31.58 2.62
C THR A 727 -14.71 -30.74 1.90
N ALA A 728 -15.79 -31.38 1.50
CA ALA A 728 -17.02 -30.80 0.93
C ALA A 728 -18.23 -31.06 1.85
N THR A 729 -17.98 -31.23 3.15
CA THR A 729 -18.99 -31.66 4.15
C THR A 729 -20.04 -30.57 4.41
N ALA A 730 -21.31 -30.94 4.56
CA ALA A 730 -22.40 -29.99 4.75
C ALA A 730 -23.38 -30.35 5.88
N GLY A 731 -23.98 -29.32 6.47
CA GLY A 731 -25.00 -29.46 7.51
C GLY A 731 -24.42 -29.71 8.90
N THR A 732 -25.31 -29.70 9.90
CA THR A 732 -25.01 -30.03 11.30
C THR A 732 -26.10 -30.92 11.88
N ALA A 733 -25.94 -31.43 13.11
CA ALA A 733 -27.01 -32.15 13.80
C ALA A 733 -28.27 -31.28 14.02
N GLN A 734 -28.15 -29.96 13.87
CA GLN A 734 -29.23 -28.98 14.01
C GLN A 734 -29.77 -28.54 12.65
N ALA A 735 -28.90 -28.17 11.70
CA ALA A 735 -29.27 -27.60 10.38
C ALA A 735 -29.06 -28.58 9.21
N GLU A 736 -29.95 -28.52 8.21
CA GLU A 736 -29.90 -29.41 7.04
C GLU A 736 -28.90 -28.91 5.99
N GLY A 737 -28.16 -29.84 5.38
CA GLY A 737 -27.26 -29.55 4.26
C GLY A 737 -26.83 -30.82 3.54
N ASN A 738 -26.62 -30.70 2.23
CA ASN A 738 -26.25 -31.80 1.33
C ASN A 738 -24.75 -31.71 1.01
N GLY A 739 -24.02 -32.82 1.13
CA GLY A 739 -22.57 -32.86 0.88
C GLY A 739 -22.23 -32.53 -0.57
N GLY A 740 -21.18 -31.72 -0.78
CA GLY A 740 -20.69 -31.37 -2.11
C GLY A 740 -19.92 -32.53 -2.77
N ASN A 741 -19.76 -32.48 -4.09
CA ASN A 741 -19.06 -33.54 -4.82
C ASN A 741 -17.54 -33.28 -4.89
N ILE A 742 -16.74 -34.34 -4.84
CA ILE A 742 -15.28 -34.28 -4.96
C ILE A 742 -14.85 -35.13 -6.16
N ASN A 743 -14.22 -34.48 -7.15
CA ASN A 743 -13.68 -35.14 -8.34
C ASN A 743 -12.15 -35.03 -8.33
N ILE A 744 -11.46 -36.17 -8.37
CA ILE A 744 -10.00 -36.23 -8.37
C ILE A 744 -9.53 -37.01 -9.61
N ASP A 745 -8.81 -36.33 -10.50
CA ASP A 745 -8.20 -36.90 -11.69
C ASP A 745 -6.66 -36.88 -11.53
N SER A 746 -6.03 -38.06 -11.44
CA SER A 746 -4.57 -38.15 -11.24
C SER A 746 -3.89 -39.36 -11.88
N GLU A 747 -2.56 -39.38 -11.91
CA GLU A 747 -1.80 -40.61 -12.20
C GLU A 747 -1.53 -41.40 -10.91
N ILE A 748 -1.23 -40.71 -9.80
CA ILE A 748 -1.08 -41.32 -8.48
C ILE A 748 -1.67 -40.44 -7.37
N LEU A 749 -2.42 -41.08 -6.47
CA LEU A 749 -2.94 -40.49 -5.24
C LEU A 749 -2.30 -41.21 -4.03
N VAL A 750 -1.71 -40.44 -3.11
CA VAL A 750 -1.08 -40.95 -1.89
C VAL A 750 -1.67 -40.18 -0.70
N SER A 751 -2.33 -40.89 0.21
CA SER A 751 -2.98 -40.32 1.40
C SER A 751 -2.50 -41.05 2.65
N LEU A 752 -1.79 -40.35 3.53
CA LEU A 752 -1.05 -40.92 4.65
C LEU A 752 -1.29 -40.13 5.96
N GLU A 753 -0.97 -40.76 7.09
CA GLU A 753 -0.78 -40.08 8.39
C GLU A 753 -2.03 -39.31 8.87
N ASN A 754 -3.20 -39.95 8.93
CA ASN A 754 -4.49 -39.32 9.27
C ASN A 754 -4.92 -38.26 8.26
N SER A 755 -4.99 -38.64 6.98
CA SER A 755 -5.51 -37.79 5.91
C SER A 755 -6.93 -38.14 5.50
N TYR A 756 -7.71 -37.12 5.15
CA TYR A 756 -9.17 -37.22 4.99
C TYR A 756 -9.64 -36.65 3.65
N ILE A 757 -10.51 -37.39 2.95
CA ILE A 757 -11.23 -36.91 1.75
C ILE A 757 -12.73 -37.11 2.00
N THR A 758 -13.45 -36.05 2.37
CA THR A 758 -14.80 -36.18 2.98
C THR A 758 -15.86 -35.33 2.28
N ALA A 759 -16.95 -35.96 1.85
CA ALA A 759 -18.12 -35.34 1.24
C ALA A 759 -19.39 -35.60 2.06
N ASN A 760 -19.27 -35.53 3.39
CA ASN A 760 -20.31 -36.02 4.30
C ASN A 760 -21.49 -35.05 4.42
N ALA A 761 -22.60 -35.54 4.97
CA ALA A 761 -23.72 -34.73 5.42
C ALA A 761 -24.12 -35.09 6.85
N ALA A 762 -24.74 -34.15 7.57
CA ALA A 762 -25.37 -34.47 8.85
C ALA A 762 -26.80 -35.00 8.65
N LYS A 763 -27.71 -34.18 8.11
CA LYS A 763 -29.12 -34.55 7.85
C LYS A 763 -29.47 -34.72 6.38
N GLY A 764 -28.82 -33.97 5.48
CA GLY A 764 -29.07 -34.07 4.05
C GLY A 764 -28.43 -35.32 3.44
N ARG A 765 -28.37 -35.38 2.13
CA ARG A 765 -27.68 -36.44 1.40
C ARG A 765 -26.16 -36.22 1.42
N GLY A 766 -25.38 -37.28 1.61
CA GLY A 766 -23.94 -37.25 1.37
C GLY A 766 -23.61 -36.98 -0.11
N GLY A 767 -22.49 -36.31 -0.37
CA GLY A 767 -22.03 -35.97 -1.72
C GLY A 767 -21.52 -37.17 -2.51
N ASN A 768 -20.94 -36.97 -3.68
CA ASN A 768 -20.30 -38.05 -4.43
C ASN A 768 -18.80 -37.77 -4.57
N ILE A 769 -17.97 -38.78 -4.28
CA ILE A 769 -16.52 -38.75 -4.44
C ILE A 769 -16.17 -39.66 -5.62
N THR A 770 -15.57 -39.12 -6.67
CA THR A 770 -15.06 -39.89 -7.82
C THR A 770 -13.56 -39.67 -7.94
N ILE A 771 -12.79 -40.75 -7.84
CA ILE A 771 -11.32 -40.73 -7.95
C ILE A 771 -10.91 -41.56 -9.16
N ASN A 772 -10.42 -40.89 -10.20
CA ASN A 772 -9.81 -41.54 -11.37
C ASN A 772 -8.29 -41.49 -11.18
N THR A 773 -7.64 -42.65 -11.00
CA THR A 773 -6.19 -42.71 -10.78
C THR A 773 -5.56 -43.99 -11.35
N ARG A 774 -4.28 -43.98 -11.73
CA ARG A 774 -3.57 -45.22 -12.09
C ARG A 774 -3.05 -45.97 -10.87
N GLY A 775 -2.93 -45.30 -9.72
CA GLY A 775 -2.51 -45.91 -8.45
C GLY A 775 -2.98 -45.12 -7.24
N ILE A 776 -3.39 -45.83 -6.20
CA ILE A 776 -3.80 -45.26 -4.92
C ILE A 776 -3.03 -45.93 -3.77
N LEU A 777 -2.50 -45.12 -2.86
CA LEU A 777 -1.89 -45.57 -1.61
C LEU A 777 -2.61 -44.87 -0.45
N LEU A 778 -3.16 -45.66 0.46
CA LEU A 778 -3.90 -45.21 1.64
C LEU A 778 -3.24 -45.82 2.88
N SER A 779 -2.91 -45.00 3.87
CA SER A 779 -2.53 -45.51 5.19
C SER A 779 -3.78 -45.97 5.98
N PRO A 780 -3.67 -46.92 6.92
CA PRO A 780 -4.83 -47.46 7.65
C PRO A 780 -5.58 -46.46 8.54
N ASP A 781 -4.98 -45.30 8.80
CA ASP A 781 -5.50 -44.17 9.57
C ASP A 781 -6.05 -43.03 8.69
N SER A 782 -5.97 -43.15 7.36
CA SER A 782 -6.53 -42.18 6.40
C SER A 782 -7.87 -42.69 5.83
N ASP A 783 -8.81 -41.78 5.57
CA ASP A 783 -10.20 -42.14 5.24
C ASP A 783 -10.77 -41.37 4.03
N ILE A 784 -11.74 -42.00 3.34
CA ILE A 784 -12.47 -41.43 2.19
C ILE A 784 -13.97 -41.71 2.39
N THR A 785 -14.75 -40.70 2.78
CA THR A 785 -16.14 -40.88 3.20
C THR A 785 -17.09 -39.91 2.48
N ALA A 786 -18.29 -40.36 2.18
CA ALA A 786 -19.37 -39.53 1.65
C ALA A 786 -20.71 -39.83 2.35
N SER A 787 -20.67 -40.14 3.65
CA SER A 787 -21.80 -40.66 4.40
C SER A 787 -22.76 -39.57 4.91
N SER A 788 -23.95 -39.97 5.35
CA SER A 788 -24.88 -39.11 6.09
C SER A 788 -25.29 -39.73 7.43
N GLU A 789 -25.30 -38.93 8.51
CA GLU A 789 -25.66 -39.43 9.86
C GLU A 789 -27.16 -39.74 9.98
N PHE A 790 -28.01 -38.84 9.47
CA PHE A 790 -29.48 -38.95 9.55
C PHE A 790 -30.17 -38.97 8.18
N GLY A 791 -29.43 -38.78 7.09
CA GLY A 791 -29.94 -38.72 5.72
C GLY A 791 -29.61 -39.96 4.90
N ILE A 792 -29.27 -39.74 3.62
CA ILE A 792 -28.92 -40.80 2.67
C ILE A 792 -27.43 -40.70 2.36
N ASP A 793 -26.72 -41.83 2.44
CA ASP A 793 -25.31 -41.91 2.06
C ASP A 793 -25.08 -41.53 0.59
N GLY A 794 -23.95 -40.88 0.36
CA GLY A 794 -23.38 -40.60 -0.93
C GLY A 794 -22.66 -41.80 -1.55
N VAL A 795 -21.97 -41.56 -2.68
CA VAL A 795 -21.22 -42.61 -3.40
C VAL A 795 -19.74 -42.28 -3.38
N VAL A 796 -18.91 -43.27 -3.04
CA VAL A 796 -17.45 -43.23 -3.23
C VAL A 796 -17.09 -44.21 -4.35
N GLU A 797 -16.57 -43.69 -5.46
CA GLU A 797 -16.18 -44.42 -6.66
C GLU A 797 -14.68 -44.23 -6.92
N ILE A 798 -13.92 -45.32 -7.00
CA ILE A 798 -12.47 -45.29 -7.25
C ILE A 798 -12.18 -46.13 -8.51
N ASN A 799 -11.76 -45.45 -9.58
CA ASN A 799 -11.52 -46.01 -10.89
C ASN A 799 -10.01 -46.14 -11.16
N THR A 800 -9.54 -47.38 -11.28
CA THR A 800 -8.13 -47.71 -11.58
C THR A 800 -7.99 -48.49 -12.89
N PRO A 801 -7.99 -47.82 -14.06
CA PRO A 801 -8.22 -48.45 -15.36
C PRO A 801 -7.12 -49.42 -15.84
N ASP A 802 -5.93 -49.42 -15.24
CA ASP A 802 -4.76 -50.21 -15.68
C ASP A 802 -4.28 -51.29 -14.67
N ILE A 803 -4.98 -51.49 -13.54
CA ILE A 803 -4.61 -52.52 -12.55
C ILE A 803 -5.33 -53.84 -12.86
N ASP A 804 -4.61 -54.80 -13.47
CA ASP A 804 -5.02 -56.21 -13.51
C ASP A 804 -4.66 -56.88 -12.16
N PRO A 805 -5.62 -57.15 -11.25
CA PRO A 805 -5.33 -57.72 -9.94
C PRO A 805 -4.72 -59.13 -10.01
N ASN A 806 -4.78 -59.81 -11.15
CA ASN A 806 -4.17 -61.14 -11.33
C ASN A 806 -2.65 -61.08 -11.55
N ARG A 807 -2.08 -59.92 -11.89
CA ARG A 807 -0.63 -59.78 -12.09
C ARG A 807 0.20 -59.68 -10.80
N GLY A 808 -0.45 -59.62 -9.64
CA GLY A 808 0.20 -59.48 -8.33
C GLY A 808 0.38 -60.78 -7.53
N LEU A 809 -0.03 -61.94 -8.03
CA LEU A 809 -0.01 -63.21 -7.26
C LEU A 809 0.88 -64.29 -7.87
N THR A 810 2.19 -64.06 -7.87
CA THR A 810 3.16 -65.16 -7.84
C THR A 810 2.97 -65.95 -6.54
N LYS A 811 2.28 -67.10 -6.62
CA LYS A 811 2.22 -68.05 -5.50
C LYS A 811 3.65 -68.39 -5.04
N LEU A 812 3.96 -68.01 -3.80
CA LEU A 812 5.13 -68.53 -3.10
C LEU A 812 5.09 -70.07 -3.13
N PRO A 813 6.18 -70.76 -3.53
CA PRO A 813 6.21 -72.21 -3.59
C PRO A 813 5.91 -72.84 -2.21
N GLN A 814 4.89 -73.69 -2.13
CA GLN A 814 4.56 -74.46 -0.93
C GLN A 814 5.48 -75.70 -0.77
N ALA A 815 6.80 -75.48 -0.77
CA ALA A 815 7.80 -76.41 -0.22
C ALA A 815 9.17 -75.72 -0.18
N PRO A 816 9.97 -75.86 0.89
CA PRO A 816 11.41 -75.61 0.80
C PRO A 816 12.07 -76.69 -0.08
N PRO A 817 13.02 -76.35 -0.97
CA PRO A 817 13.77 -77.36 -1.71
C PRO A 817 14.63 -78.19 -0.75
N THR A 818 14.34 -79.48 -0.66
CA THR A 818 15.17 -80.46 0.06
C THR A 818 16.29 -80.96 -0.85
N ASP A 819 17.44 -80.28 -0.81
CA ASP A 819 18.69 -80.76 -1.39
C ASP A 819 19.81 -80.75 -0.33
N THR A 820 19.80 -81.78 0.52
CA THR A 820 20.87 -82.07 1.47
C THR A 820 21.96 -82.90 0.79
N GLN A 821 22.72 -82.28 -0.12
CA GLN A 821 23.94 -82.90 -0.63
C GLN A 821 25.09 -82.71 0.35
N VAL A 822 25.20 -83.67 1.28
CA VAL A 822 26.35 -83.81 2.19
C VAL A 822 27.58 -84.13 1.36
N ALA A 823 28.52 -83.19 1.28
CA ALA A 823 29.82 -83.45 0.67
C ALA A 823 30.63 -84.41 1.55
N GLN A 824 30.90 -85.62 1.06
CA GLN A 824 31.95 -86.47 1.60
C GLN A 824 33.31 -85.88 1.23
N ALA A 825 34.12 -85.57 2.24
CA ALA A 825 35.55 -85.33 2.09
C ALA A 825 36.31 -86.32 2.99
N CYS A 826 37.36 -86.94 2.44
CA CYS A 826 38.24 -87.83 3.21
C CYS A 826 39.24 -87.02 4.05
N GLN A 827 39.88 -87.71 4.99
CA GLN A 827 40.96 -87.20 5.84
C GLN A 827 42.11 -86.63 4.99
N ASP A 828 42.80 -85.59 5.49
CA ASP A 828 44.14 -85.83 6.04
C ASP A 828 44.70 -84.70 6.93
N ASP A 829 45.84 -85.05 7.50
CA ASP A 829 46.63 -84.49 8.59
C ASP A 829 46.90 -82.96 8.69
N THR A 830 47.00 -82.54 9.95
CA THR A 830 47.85 -81.47 10.53
C THR A 830 48.07 -80.13 9.83
N ASP A 831 47.63 -79.11 10.57
CA ASP A 831 48.35 -77.87 10.93
C ASP A 831 48.17 -76.61 10.06
N THR A 832 48.22 -75.47 10.76
CA THR A 832 48.19 -74.07 10.33
C THR A 832 46.84 -73.44 9.92
N GLN A 833 46.45 -72.44 10.72
CA GLN A 833 45.64 -71.25 10.36
C GLN A 833 44.18 -71.48 9.94
N GLN A 834 43.30 -71.57 10.94
CA GLN A 834 41.86 -71.39 10.78
C GLN A 834 41.54 -69.97 10.29
N SER A 835 41.01 -69.84 9.08
CA SER A 835 40.25 -68.67 8.66
C SER A 835 38.77 -68.87 8.99
N GLU A 836 38.20 -67.96 9.76
CA GLU A 836 36.79 -67.96 10.15
C GLU A 836 35.90 -67.45 9.01
N PHE A 837 34.75 -68.09 8.79
CA PHE A 837 33.71 -67.56 7.91
C PHE A 837 32.43 -67.31 8.71
N VAL A 838 32.16 -66.03 8.98
CA VAL A 838 30.99 -65.58 9.75
C VAL A 838 29.77 -65.43 8.84
N ILE A 839 28.67 -66.13 9.18
CA ILE A 839 27.32 -65.72 8.79
C ILE A 839 26.58 -65.27 10.05
N THR A 840 26.30 -63.97 10.16
CA THR A 840 25.53 -63.39 11.27
C THR A 840 24.04 -63.69 11.12
N GLY A 841 23.55 -64.73 11.81
CA GLY A 841 22.15 -65.13 11.82
C GLY A 841 21.31 -64.50 12.94
N ARG A 842 20.53 -63.46 12.59
CA ARG A 842 19.28 -63.01 13.26
C ARG A 842 19.21 -63.04 14.81
N GLY A 843 19.57 -61.92 15.43
CA GLY A 843 18.90 -61.44 16.65
C GLY A 843 18.08 -60.19 16.32
N GLY A 844 16.86 -59.98 16.83
CA GLY A 844 16.00 -60.91 17.56
C GLY A 844 14.60 -60.31 17.72
N ILE A 845 13.56 -61.07 17.39
CA ILE A 845 12.16 -60.75 17.69
C ILE A 845 11.53 -62.04 18.23
N ALA A 846 10.89 -61.97 19.40
CA ALA A 846 10.24 -63.14 19.98
C ALA A 846 9.06 -63.58 19.09
N PRO A 847 8.85 -64.89 18.83
CA PRO A 847 7.81 -65.39 17.94
C PRO A 847 6.38 -65.27 18.50
N SER A 848 6.18 -64.64 19.66
CA SER A 848 4.89 -64.34 20.26
C SER A 848 4.98 -63.10 21.16
N PRO A 849 4.00 -62.15 21.12
CA PRO A 849 4.03 -60.91 21.89
C PRO A 849 3.85 -61.09 23.41
N TYR A 850 3.62 -62.32 23.89
CA TYR A 850 3.44 -62.62 25.32
C TYR A 850 4.66 -63.30 25.97
N GLN A 851 5.76 -63.50 25.23
CA GLN A 851 6.96 -64.16 25.76
C GLN A 851 7.98 -63.14 26.26
N MET A 852 8.39 -63.26 27.53
CA MET A 852 9.31 -62.34 28.19
C MET A 852 10.76 -62.55 27.72
N LEU A 853 11.47 -61.46 27.43
CA LEU A 853 12.88 -61.51 26.99
C LEU A 853 13.79 -61.92 28.15
N ALA A 854 14.52 -63.03 28.00
CA ALA A 854 15.55 -63.44 28.94
C ALA A 854 16.84 -62.62 28.72
N ALA A 855 17.36 -62.05 29.81
CA ALA A 855 18.55 -61.21 29.80
C ALA A 855 19.76 -61.97 30.38
N ASP A 856 20.49 -62.69 29.54
CA ASP A 856 21.79 -63.28 29.88
C ASP A 856 22.89 -62.64 29.01
N ASN A 857 23.42 -61.52 29.50
CA ASN A 857 24.67 -60.94 28.99
C ASN A 857 25.85 -61.70 29.62
N VAL A 858 26.73 -62.28 28.79
CA VAL A 858 28.10 -62.62 29.19
C VAL A 858 29.07 -61.69 28.48
N GLN A 859 29.91 -61.01 29.26
CA GLN A 859 30.69 -59.85 28.86
C GLN A 859 32.14 -59.96 29.37
N VAL A 860 33.12 -59.87 28.47
CA VAL A 860 34.53 -59.42 28.68
C VAL A 860 35.20 -59.39 27.30
N GLY A 861 36.14 -58.51 26.93
CA GLY A 861 36.91 -57.43 27.59
C GLY A 861 38.19 -57.26 26.74
N TRP A 862 38.70 -56.08 26.38
CA TRP A 862 39.43 -55.03 27.13
C TRP A 862 39.73 -53.88 26.12
N VAL A 863 40.17 -52.65 26.43
CA VAL A 863 41.02 -52.08 27.49
C VAL A 863 40.47 -50.70 27.94
N SER A 864 40.80 -50.30 29.17
CA SER A 864 40.38 -49.05 29.84
C SER A 864 41.53 -48.05 30.01
N LEU A 865 41.21 -46.76 30.15
CA LEU A 865 41.99 -45.81 30.97
C LEU A 865 41.07 -44.93 31.86
N SER A 866 40.79 -45.46 33.06
CA SER A 866 40.90 -44.79 34.37
C SER A 866 40.17 -43.46 34.65
N ASN A 867 38.97 -43.56 35.26
CA ASN A 867 38.65 -43.28 36.70
C ASN A 867 39.50 -42.26 37.52
N PRO A 868 38.99 -41.68 38.65
CA PRO A 868 37.87 -42.20 39.47
C PRO A 868 36.83 -41.22 40.11
N GLU A 869 35.78 -41.85 40.66
CA GLU A 869 35.05 -41.55 41.93
C GLU A 869 34.10 -40.31 42.06
N ILE A 870 33.08 -40.27 42.96
CA ILE A 870 32.58 -41.21 44.01
C ILE A 870 31.08 -41.55 43.77
N ASN A 871 30.58 -42.68 44.31
CA ASN A 871 29.20 -43.22 44.26
C ASN A 871 28.42 -42.99 45.58
N VAL A 872 27.14 -42.54 45.56
CA VAL A 872 26.21 -42.68 46.72
C VAL A 872 24.75 -42.86 46.23
N LEU A 873 24.05 -43.88 46.77
CA LEU A 873 22.63 -44.13 46.54
C LEU A 873 21.72 -43.36 47.52
N SER A 874 20.49 -42.97 47.12
CA SER A 874 19.29 -43.12 47.97
C SER A 874 17.98 -42.91 47.21
N THR A 875 16.95 -43.63 47.66
CA THR A 875 15.55 -43.62 47.20
C THR A 875 14.73 -42.42 47.74
N GLN A 876 13.66 -42.00 47.04
CA GLN A 876 12.24 -42.08 47.51
C GLN A 876 11.23 -41.21 46.70
N LYS A 877 9.94 -41.49 46.96
CA LYS A 877 8.67 -41.12 46.29
C LYS A 877 8.29 -39.60 46.24
N PRO A 878 7.24 -39.22 45.47
CA PRO A 878 6.95 -37.82 45.10
C PRO A 878 5.96 -37.07 46.01
N ARG A 879 6.00 -35.72 45.97
CA ARG A 879 4.82 -34.82 45.93
C ARG A 879 5.18 -33.31 45.86
N ASN A 880 4.51 -32.62 44.94
CA ASN A 880 3.91 -31.27 45.00
C ASN A 880 4.68 -29.99 45.45
N THR A 881 4.22 -28.89 44.83
CA THR A 881 4.15 -27.47 45.28
C THR A 881 5.39 -26.55 45.22
N HIS A 882 5.37 -25.72 44.17
CA HIS A 882 5.67 -24.27 44.12
C HIS A 882 7.11 -23.72 44.24
N GLN A 883 7.25 -22.54 43.61
CA GLN A 883 8.36 -21.58 43.62
C GLN A 883 9.57 -21.88 42.71
N LEU A 884 9.44 -21.54 41.42
CA LEU A 884 10.59 -21.23 40.57
C LEU A 884 11.20 -19.87 40.98
N LYS A 885 12.02 -19.87 42.02
CA LYS A 885 13.03 -18.83 42.24
C LYS A 885 14.25 -19.16 41.40
N ILE A 886 14.37 -18.52 40.25
CA ILE A 886 15.55 -18.61 39.39
C ILE A 886 16.68 -17.81 40.02
N GLN A 887 17.68 -18.47 40.63
CA GLN A 887 19.06 -17.95 40.70
C GLN A 887 20.12 -19.07 40.71
N ASN A 888 20.91 -19.06 39.64
CA ASN A 888 22.34 -19.37 39.57
C ASN A 888 22.87 -20.74 40.05
N SER A 889 23.13 -21.61 39.08
CA SER A 889 24.40 -22.34 39.04
C SER A 889 25.04 -22.26 37.65
N LYS A 890 26.37 -22.14 37.64
CA LYS A 890 27.19 -21.63 36.52
C LYS A 890 27.18 -22.52 35.28
N PHE A 891 26.70 -21.98 34.16
CA PHE A 891 27.27 -22.32 32.84
C PHE A 891 28.28 -21.24 32.46
N LYS A 892 29.44 -21.65 31.94
CA LYS A 892 30.40 -20.73 31.30
C LYS A 892 29.79 -20.25 29.99
N SER A 893 29.79 -18.94 29.74
CA SER A 893 29.52 -18.43 28.39
C SER A 893 30.75 -18.62 27.50
N GLU A 894 30.54 -19.10 26.29
CA GLU A 894 31.37 -18.71 25.15
C GLU A 894 30.67 -17.54 24.47
N ASN A 895 31.29 -16.36 24.54
CA ASN A 895 30.74 -15.15 23.94
C ASN A 895 30.99 -15.18 22.42
N VAL A 896 30.03 -15.67 21.64
CA VAL A 896 30.02 -15.44 20.19
C VAL A 896 29.50 -14.02 19.94
N SER A 897 30.44 -13.07 19.93
CA SER A 897 30.20 -11.70 19.48
C SER A 897 29.98 -11.67 17.97
N LEU A 898 28.72 -11.65 17.53
CA LEU A 898 28.36 -11.30 16.16
C LEU A 898 28.53 -9.78 15.95
N SER A 899 29.76 -9.37 15.66
CA SER A 899 30.03 -8.04 15.12
C SER A 899 29.36 -7.91 13.74
N PRO A 900 28.77 -6.74 13.39
CA PRO A 900 28.18 -6.56 12.06
C PRO A 900 29.23 -6.77 10.97
N SER A 901 28.87 -7.50 9.92
CA SER A 901 29.75 -7.76 8.78
C SER A 901 30.10 -6.44 8.10
N GLN A 902 31.36 -6.02 8.25
CA GLN A 902 31.86 -4.78 7.67
C GLN A 902 31.72 -4.82 6.15
N ILE A 903 30.99 -3.86 5.57
CA ILE A 903 30.93 -3.66 4.12
C ILE A 903 32.31 -3.18 3.66
N VAL A 904 32.88 -3.85 2.67
CA VAL A 904 34.20 -3.54 2.10
C VAL A 904 34.03 -3.21 0.62
N GLU A 905 34.54 -2.07 0.19
CA GLU A 905 34.51 -1.64 -1.21
C GLU A 905 35.34 -2.57 -2.11
N ALA A 906 34.84 -2.88 -3.30
CA ALA A 906 35.54 -3.72 -4.26
C ALA A 906 36.87 -3.11 -4.69
N GLN A 907 37.98 -3.83 -4.50
CA GLN A 907 39.34 -3.40 -4.83
C GLN A 907 39.84 -3.97 -6.17
N GLY A 908 39.00 -4.72 -6.88
CA GLY A 908 39.31 -5.27 -8.19
C GLY A 908 38.11 -5.93 -8.85
N TRP A 909 38.31 -6.35 -10.08
CA TRP A 909 37.38 -7.16 -10.85
C TRP A 909 38.12 -8.37 -11.43
N VAL A 910 37.40 -9.47 -11.58
CA VAL A 910 37.86 -10.67 -12.29
C VAL A 910 36.90 -10.92 -13.44
N VAL A 911 37.45 -11.24 -14.61
CA VAL A 911 36.66 -11.75 -15.73
C VAL A 911 36.78 -13.27 -15.71
N ASP A 912 35.65 -13.96 -15.72
CA ASP A 912 35.62 -15.40 -15.82
C ASP A 912 35.91 -15.88 -17.27
N LYS A 913 35.96 -17.20 -17.47
CA LYS A 913 36.18 -17.83 -18.78
C LYS A 913 35.07 -17.57 -19.81
N ASN A 914 33.90 -17.08 -19.39
CA ASN A 914 32.74 -16.78 -20.22
C ASN A 914 32.64 -15.28 -20.56
N GLY A 915 33.47 -14.43 -19.95
CA GLY A 915 33.45 -12.98 -20.12
C GLY A 915 32.66 -12.23 -19.04
N GLU A 916 32.19 -12.91 -17.99
CA GLU A 916 31.43 -12.31 -16.90
C GLU A 916 32.36 -11.59 -15.91
N VAL A 917 32.00 -10.35 -15.53
CA VAL A 917 32.85 -9.48 -14.69
C VAL A 917 32.34 -9.48 -13.25
N THR A 918 33.08 -10.10 -12.34
CA THR A 918 32.76 -10.11 -10.90
C THR A 918 33.64 -9.11 -10.14
N LEU A 919 33.01 -8.17 -9.42
CA LEU A 919 33.69 -7.26 -8.49
C LEU A 919 34.09 -8.00 -7.20
N ILE A 920 35.35 -7.85 -6.76
CA ILE A 920 35.89 -8.55 -5.59
C ILE A 920 36.68 -7.62 -4.65
N ALA A 921 36.59 -7.88 -3.34
CA ALA A 921 37.24 -7.07 -2.32
C ALA A 921 38.77 -7.27 -2.24
N GLN A 922 39.31 -8.40 -2.71
CA GLN A 922 40.75 -8.68 -2.75
C GLN A 922 41.12 -9.50 -4.00
N PRO A 923 41.84 -8.94 -5.00
CA PRO A 923 42.32 -9.71 -6.14
C PRO A 923 43.39 -10.73 -5.73
N PRO A 924 43.36 -11.97 -6.24
CA PRO A 924 44.32 -13.00 -5.89
C PRO A 924 45.74 -12.63 -6.37
N LYS A 925 46.73 -12.73 -5.48
CA LYS A 925 48.15 -12.57 -5.84
C LYS A 925 48.63 -13.77 -6.65
N VAL A 926 48.61 -13.64 -7.98
CA VAL A 926 49.20 -14.60 -8.89
C VAL A 926 50.71 -14.41 -8.93
N ASN A 927 51.48 -15.38 -8.41
CA ASN A 927 52.92 -15.48 -8.71
C ASN A 927 53.08 -16.11 -10.10
N PRO A 928 53.63 -15.39 -11.10
CA PRO A 928 53.76 -15.93 -12.45
C PRO A 928 54.86 -17.01 -12.51
N HIS A 929 54.47 -18.27 -12.69
CA HIS A 929 55.40 -19.29 -13.15
C HIS A 929 55.75 -19.03 -14.62
N SER A 930 57.05 -18.91 -14.91
CA SER A 930 57.55 -18.68 -16.27
C SER A 930 57.17 -19.84 -17.20
N PRO A 931 56.59 -19.60 -18.39
CA PRO A 931 56.24 -20.66 -19.33
C PRO A 931 57.47 -21.25 -20.00
N TRP A 932 57.55 -22.57 -20.09
CA TRP A 932 58.66 -23.32 -20.72
C TRP A 932 58.64 -23.32 -22.26
N GLN A 933 57.97 -22.35 -22.89
CA GLN A 933 57.82 -22.27 -24.34
C GLN A 933 58.42 -20.97 -24.88
N ASN A 934 59.51 -21.10 -25.64
CA ASN A 934 60.01 -20.00 -26.47
C ASN A 934 59.05 -19.81 -27.65
N THR A 935 58.33 -18.69 -27.69
CA THR A 935 57.56 -18.29 -28.86
C THR A 935 58.49 -17.72 -29.95
N ALA A 936 58.22 -18.07 -31.20
CA ALA A 936 59.04 -17.66 -32.33
C ALA A 936 58.88 -16.17 -32.64
N SER A 937 59.98 -15.51 -33.02
CA SER A 937 59.98 -14.13 -33.49
C SER A 937 59.45 -14.04 -34.93
N CYS A 938 58.40 -13.24 -35.13
CA CYS A 938 58.11 -12.65 -36.44
C CYS A 938 58.54 -11.18 -36.43
N HIS A 939 59.30 -10.78 -37.46
CA HIS A 939 59.63 -9.39 -37.77
C HIS A 939 58.66 -8.83 -38.82
N SER A 940 58.66 -7.49 -38.90
CA SER A 940 57.88 -6.58 -39.77
C SER A 940 56.38 -6.53 -39.49
#